data_AF-A0A0W7TRU7-F1
#
_entry.id   AF-A0A0W7TRU7-F1
#
_cell.length_a   1.000
_cell.length_b   1.000
_cell.length_c   1.000
_cell.angle_alpha   90.00
_cell.angle_beta   90.00
_cell.angle_gamma   90.00
#
_symmetry.space_group_name_H-M   'P 1'
#
loop_
_entity.id
_entity.type
_entity.pdbx_description
1 polymer ?
#
loop_
_entity_poly.entity_id
_entity_poly.type
_entity_poly.pdbx_seq_one_letter_code
_entity_poly.pdbx_strand_id
1 'polypeptide(L)'
;MLCEFDRLIYPQSITAVDASSYMIALYHPCEKIKDSTGNTVTQVKAVGYCLPTSSNLRYDMLGHWSKNPKFGVQFEVESYNEVVIPTKEGIIAYLSSGQIKGIGPKIAEKIYAVFGQQSLEVLDKEPERLLAIPGISEIKLKKIYDSYLVNRGARDVVAFLSPHGITPNRAVRLYKEYGEKTMDIVKNHPYQLCDMAGIGFKTADHIAMSMGFDQLSTERVDEGLLYTLADAEAKGHLCMEKHEFVKACLKILDTPALTSEMVANRAARLVFSGQLVSYQGNVYRAKTVHVEEQLASAIHQQMKHRKMHSYGDLDAAIDAEEQKLKMKFAPEQREAVKMALTQGLSIITGGPGTGKTLIQRAILDIYQKNNPKSEICCCAPTGRAARRMEQATGVPASTVHKALGLMADEDGDYDGPEALTADLIVVDEISMLDVYLAGYLFDAVKYGAQMVLIGDADQLPSVGPGAVLSEMIASGCIPVVRLDKVFRQNAGSRIATNAKLIRHGNVGLEYGDDFQFINSPRLSDSAKLIVDLYLRETEKYGVDNVALLTPYRQKTETGVNALNEHLREKVNPPDAQKPEVVFGNRKFRCGDKVMQIKNHDDVNNGDIGYIRKIIRIGDDTTVHVDFGDGRMKEYDSSGLDMLDLGYASTIHKSQGSEYQSVIINLQCAHSIMLTRPLIYTAITRGKERVTIVGEKRALCISIKRTDTEKRGTCLAKRLQGLA
;
A
#
# COMPACT_ATOMS: atom_id res chain seq x y z
N MET A 1 -7.15 -39.68 22.13
CA MET A 1 -7.59 -39.51 23.54
C MET A 1 -8.93 -38.83 23.50
N LEU A 2 -9.99 -39.52 23.89
CA LEU A 2 -11.34 -38.95 23.83
C LEU A 2 -11.60 -38.07 25.06
N CYS A 3 -11.99 -36.81 24.84
CA CYS A 3 -12.22 -35.86 25.94
C CYS A 3 -13.23 -34.75 25.61
N GLU A 4 -13.80 -34.15 26.64
CA GLU A 4 -14.73 -33.01 26.56
C GLU A 4 -14.07 -31.75 27.12
N PHE A 5 -14.29 -30.60 26.46
CA PHE A 5 -13.76 -29.33 26.94
C PHE A 5 -14.38 -28.93 28.29
N ASP A 6 -13.53 -28.59 29.26
CA ASP A 6 -13.94 -28.07 30.57
C ASP A 6 -13.88 -26.55 30.58
N ARG A 7 -12.65 -26.02 30.49
CA ARG A 7 -12.38 -24.58 30.55
C ARG A 7 -11.04 -24.20 29.95
N LEU A 8 -10.97 -22.98 29.43
CA LEU A 8 -9.75 -22.37 28.92
C LEU A 8 -8.97 -21.74 30.09
N ILE A 9 -7.69 -22.07 30.22
CA ILE A 9 -6.77 -21.47 31.20
C ILE A 9 -6.08 -20.24 30.59
N TYR A 10 -5.72 -20.30 29.31
CA TYR A 10 -5.05 -19.21 28.60
C TYR A 10 -5.42 -19.22 27.12
N PRO A 11 -5.75 -18.06 26.50
CA PRO A 11 -5.90 -16.73 27.10
C PRO A 11 -7.14 -16.59 28.02
N GLN A 12 -7.22 -15.51 28.80
CA GLN A 12 -8.24 -15.31 29.85
C GLN A 12 -9.69 -15.17 29.36
N SER A 13 -9.91 -15.00 28.04
CA SER A 13 -11.24 -14.95 27.43
C SER A 13 -11.24 -15.63 26.06
N ILE A 14 -12.32 -16.34 25.75
CA ILE A 14 -12.58 -16.95 24.44
C ILE A 14 -12.75 -15.86 23.35
N THR A 15 -13.24 -14.67 23.70
CA THR A 15 -13.35 -13.53 22.76
C THR A 15 -12.00 -12.88 22.43
N ALA A 16 -10.95 -13.17 23.21
CA ALA A 16 -9.58 -12.75 22.96
C ALA A 16 -8.74 -13.83 22.26
N VAL A 17 -9.36 -14.96 21.88
CA VAL A 17 -8.71 -16.03 21.13
C VAL A 17 -8.66 -15.61 19.66
N ASP A 18 -7.54 -14.98 19.27
CA ASP A 18 -7.13 -15.02 17.88
C ASP A 18 -6.60 -16.44 17.57
N ALA A 19 -6.86 -16.97 16.38
CA ALA A 19 -6.52 -18.34 15.99
C ALA A 19 -5.00 -18.59 15.83
N SER A 20 -4.17 -17.61 16.20
CA SER A 20 -2.72 -17.67 16.34
C SER A 20 -2.25 -17.88 17.80
N SER A 21 -3.17 -17.84 18.77
CA SER A 21 -2.83 -17.85 20.19
C SER A 21 -2.49 -19.26 20.66
N TYR A 22 -1.35 -19.41 21.35
CA TYR A 22 -1.05 -20.64 22.09
C TYR A 22 -2.08 -20.78 23.22
N MET A 23 -2.76 -21.91 23.28
CA MET A 23 -3.85 -22.17 24.20
C MET A 23 -3.43 -23.20 25.25
N ILE A 24 -3.93 -22.98 26.46
CA ILE A 24 -3.87 -23.96 27.55
C ILE A 24 -5.29 -24.19 27.99
N ALA A 25 -5.79 -25.41 27.88
CA ALA A 25 -7.16 -25.75 28.25
C ALA A 25 -7.21 -27.04 29.07
N LEU A 26 -8.25 -27.15 29.89
CA LEU A 26 -8.57 -28.37 30.63
C LEU A 26 -9.65 -29.14 29.88
N TYR A 27 -9.45 -30.45 29.85
CA TYR A 27 -10.37 -31.41 29.25
C TYR A 27 -10.69 -32.52 30.24
N HIS A 28 -11.93 -32.98 30.24
CA HIS A 28 -12.35 -34.18 30.94
C HIS A 28 -12.19 -35.38 30.01
N PRO A 29 -11.30 -36.34 30.31
CA PRO A 29 -11.21 -37.55 29.50
C PRO A 29 -12.50 -38.37 29.63
N CYS A 30 -13.06 -38.76 28.49
CA CYS A 30 -14.23 -39.63 28.41
C CYS A 30 -13.87 -41.11 28.61
N GLU A 31 -12.57 -41.41 28.65
CA GLU A 31 -11.99 -42.74 28.81
C GLU A 31 -11.30 -42.86 30.17
N LYS A 32 -11.22 -44.08 30.72
CA LYS A 32 -10.49 -44.32 31.97
C LYS A 32 -8.98 -44.25 31.72
N ILE A 33 -8.42 -43.05 31.81
CA ILE A 33 -6.98 -42.81 31.77
C ILE A 33 -6.43 -42.97 33.18
N LYS A 34 -5.32 -43.69 33.33
CA LYS A 34 -4.59 -43.80 34.60
C LYS A 34 -3.25 -43.08 34.51
N ASP A 35 -2.85 -42.42 35.59
CA ASP A 35 -1.51 -41.84 35.69
C ASP A 35 -0.45 -42.92 35.99
N SER A 36 0.81 -42.51 36.04
CA SER A 36 1.95 -43.40 36.34
C SER A 36 1.92 -44.01 37.76
N THR A 37 1.01 -43.55 38.63
CA THR A 37 0.78 -44.08 39.98
C THR A 37 -0.48 -44.96 40.06
N GLY A 38 -1.19 -45.17 38.94
CA GLY A 38 -2.36 -46.01 38.84
C GLY A 38 -3.69 -45.34 39.19
N ASN A 39 -3.68 -44.03 39.46
CA ASN A 39 -4.89 -43.27 39.78
C ASN A 39 -5.63 -42.83 38.51
N THR A 40 -6.96 -42.81 38.56
CA THR A 40 -7.78 -42.33 37.44
C THR A 40 -7.61 -40.82 37.26
N VAL A 41 -7.22 -40.41 36.06
CA VAL A 41 -7.07 -39.00 35.68
C VAL A 41 -8.46 -38.44 35.38
N THR A 42 -8.91 -37.48 36.18
CA THR A 42 -10.22 -36.83 36.02
C THR A 42 -10.14 -35.58 35.15
N GLN A 43 -8.96 -34.96 35.00
CA GLN A 43 -8.74 -33.80 34.15
C GLN A 43 -7.37 -33.88 33.47
N VAL A 44 -7.32 -33.51 32.19
CA VAL A 44 -6.11 -33.43 31.39
C VAL A 44 -5.86 -31.97 31.02
N LYS A 45 -4.65 -31.49 31.27
CA LYS A 45 -4.19 -30.18 30.80
C LYS A 45 -3.60 -30.36 29.40
N ALA A 46 -4.32 -29.88 28.39
CA ALA A 46 -3.88 -29.89 27.01
C ALA A 46 -3.32 -28.51 26.61
N VAL A 47 -2.28 -28.53 25.79
CA VAL A 47 -1.61 -27.33 25.29
C VAL A 47 -1.41 -27.46 23.78
N GLY A 48 -1.50 -26.35 23.06
CA GLY A 48 -1.41 -26.34 21.61
C GLY A 48 -2.05 -25.09 21.01
N TYR A 49 -2.10 -25.01 19.69
CA TYR A 49 -2.77 -23.94 18.97
C TYR A 49 -4.18 -24.40 18.55
N CYS A 50 -5.15 -23.47 18.53
CA CYS A 50 -6.53 -23.77 18.13
C CYS A 50 -7.18 -24.92 18.91
N LEU A 51 -6.90 -25.03 20.22
CA LEU A 51 -7.53 -26.05 21.05
C LEU A 51 -9.06 -25.91 21.03
N PRO A 52 -9.81 -27.02 20.96
CA PRO A 52 -11.26 -26.95 20.82
C PRO A 52 -11.92 -26.49 22.13
N THR A 53 -12.74 -25.43 22.08
CA THR A 53 -13.36 -24.79 23.26
C THR A 53 -14.88 -24.86 23.30
N SER A 54 -15.53 -25.50 22.33
CA SER A 54 -16.99 -25.63 22.34
C SER A 54 -17.40 -26.61 23.44
N SER A 55 -18.16 -26.10 24.42
CA SER A 55 -18.81 -26.89 25.45
C SER A 55 -19.89 -27.76 24.80
N ASN A 56 -19.97 -29.04 25.18
CA ASN A 56 -20.88 -30.08 24.67
C ASN A 56 -20.46 -30.84 23.39
N LEU A 57 -19.19 -30.79 23.00
CA LEU A 57 -18.63 -31.68 21.97
C LEU A 57 -17.55 -32.58 22.57
N ARG A 58 -17.40 -33.79 22.01
CA ARG A 58 -16.29 -34.69 22.29
C ARG A 58 -15.22 -34.53 21.23
N TYR A 59 -13.98 -34.61 21.66
CA TYR A 59 -12.82 -34.49 20.80
C TYR A 59 -11.94 -35.72 20.99
N ASP A 60 -11.62 -36.40 19.90
CA ASP A 60 -10.55 -37.39 19.90
C ASP A 60 -9.23 -36.69 19.57
N MET A 61 -8.41 -36.47 20.59
CA MET A 61 -7.15 -35.76 20.48
C MET A 61 -5.98 -36.71 20.20
N LEU A 62 -5.18 -36.37 19.20
CA LEU A 62 -3.88 -36.97 18.92
C LEU A 62 -2.77 -36.00 19.34
N GLY A 63 -1.70 -36.56 19.87
CA GLY A 63 -0.61 -35.81 20.44
C GLY A 63 0.22 -36.66 21.38
N HIS A 64 1.10 -36.02 22.13
CA HIS A 64 2.02 -36.70 23.02
C HIS A 64 2.08 -36.04 24.41
N TRP A 65 2.45 -36.84 25.40
CA TRP A 65 2.63 -36.34 26.77
C TRP A 65 4.00 -35.68 26.91
N SER A 66 4.00 -34.45 27.41
CA SER A 66 5.19 -33.65 27.66
C SER A 66 5.24 -33.25 29.14
N LYS A 67 6.45 -33.16 29.71
CA LYS A 67 6.66 -32.80 31.12
C LYS A 67 7.42 -31.48 31.20
N ASN A 68 6.68 -30.41 31.50
CA ASN A 68 7.25 -29.07 31.65
C ASN A 68 7.75 -28.84 33.09
N PRO A 69 9.00 -28.37 33.31
CA PRO A 69 9.55 -28.13 34.65
C PRO A 69 8.75 -27.14 35.51
N LYS A 70 8.05 -26.18 34.89
CA LYS A 70 7.30 -25.12 35.56
C LYS A 70 5.80 -25.42 35.70
N PHE A 71 5.23 -26.26 34.82
CA PHE A 71 3.78 -26.43 34.70
C PHE A 71 3.27 -27.87 34.83
N GLY A 72 4.17 -28.83 35.05
CA GLY A 72 3.85 -30.24 35.25
C GLY A 72 3.64 -31.01 33.93
N VAL A 73 2.98 -32.16 34.04
CA VAL A 73 2.63 -33.01 32.89
C VAL A 73 1.50 -32.35 32.09
N GLN A 74 1.68 -32.28 30.77
CA GLN A 74 0.76 -31.67 29.82
C GLN A 74 0.62 -32.59 28.60
N PHE A 75 -0.53 -32.51 27.94
CA PHE A 75 -0.76 -33.19 26.66
C PHE A 75 -0.59 -32.17 25.54
N GLU A 76 0.47 -32.30 24.74
CA GLU A 76 0.71 -31.45 23.57
C GLU A 76 -0.14 -31.98 22.41
N VAL A 77 -1.16 -31.22 22.01
CA VAL A 77 -2.12 -31.62 20.97
C VAL A 77 -1.54 -31.30 19.60
N GLU A 78 -1.43 -32.33 18.77
CA GLU A 78 -0.98 -32.22 17.37
C GLU A 78 -2.17 -32.06 16.42
N SER A 79 -3.24 -32.83 16.67
CA SER A 79 -4.50 -32.75 15.91
C SER A 79 -5.65 -33.28 16.76
N TYR A 80 -6.89 -32.95 16.39
CA TYR A 80 -8.06 -33.56 17.02
C TYR A 80 -9.20 -33.73 16.01
N ASN A 81 -10.02 -34.75 16.24
CA ASN A 81 -11.26 -34.95 15.51
C ASN A 81 -12.45 -34.64 16.41
N GLU A 82 -13.43 -33.91 15.88
CA GLU A 82 -14.72 -33.75 16.54
C GLU A 82 -15.50 -35.06 16.42
N VAL A 83 -15.75 -35.69 17.57
CA VAL A 83 -16.55 -36.90 17.66
C VAL A 83 -17.98 -36.47 17.95
N VAL A 84 -18.78 -36.39 16.89
CA VAL A 84 -20.22 -36.23 17.03
C VAL A 84 -20.78 -37.56 17.53
N ILE A 85 -21.36 -37.55 18.72
CA ILE A 85 -22.15 -38.69 19.19
C ILE A 85 -23.42 -38.70 18.32
N PRO A 86 -23.79 -39.82 17.67
CA PRO A 86 -24.98 -39.92 16.83
C PRO A 86 -26.28 -39.96 17.66
N THR A 87 -26.37 -39.13 18.70
CA THR A 87 -27.56 -38.87 19.50
C THR A 87 -28.17 -37.54 19.07
N LYS A 88 -29.46 -37.38 19.33
CA LYS A 88 -30.21 -36.15 19.05
C LYS A 88 -29.54 -34.94 19.68
N GLU A 89 -29.13 -35.06 20.93
CA GLU A 89 -28.49 -34.01 21.70
C GLU A 89 -27.13 -33.63 21.12
N GLY A 90 -26.36 -34.62 20.63
CA GLY A 90 -25.04 -34.41 20.03
C GLY A 90 -25.10 -33.67 18.69
N ILE A 91 -26.05 -34.03 17.82
CA ILE A 91 -26.21 -33.37 16.51
C ILE A 91 -26.75 -31.95 16.68
N ILE A 92 -27.72 -31.73 17.58
CA ILE A 92 -28.24 -30.38 17.85
C ILE A 92 -27.16 -29.48 18.47
N ALA A 93 -26.37 -30.00 19.43
CA ALA A 93 -25.26 -29.26 20.02
C ALA A 93 -24.22 -28.86 18.96
N TYR A 94 -23.88 -29.76 18.03
CA TYR A 94 -22.95 -29.47 16.95
C TYR A 94 -23.47 -28.36 16.03
N LEU A 95 -24.71 -28.50 15.54
CA LEU A 95 -25.33 -27.53 14.64
C LEU A 95 -25.54 -26.16 15.28
N SER A 96 -25.71 -26.09 16.61
CA SER A 96 -25.94 -24.85 17.35
C SER A 96 -24.71 -24.30 18.08
N SER A 97 -23.53 -24.89 17.86
CA SER A 97 -22.25 -24.58 18.52
C SER A 97 -21.72 -23.15 18.32
N GLY A 98 -22.41 -22.35 17.49
CA GLY A 98 -21.99 -21.00 17.09
C GLY A 98 -20.90 -20.99 16.02
N GLN A 99 -20.34 -22.16 15.68
CA GLN A 99 -19.33 -22.29 14.64
C GLN A 99 -19.94 -22.16 13.23
N ILE A 100 -21.14 -22.69 13.00
CA ILE A 100 -21.85 -22.57 11.72
C ILE A 100 -22.73 -21.32 11.74
N LYS A 101 -22.26 -20.23 11.12
CA LYS A 101 -23.00 -18.97 11.04
C LYS A 101 -24.32 -19.18 10.29
N GLY A 102 -25.42 -18.81 10.94
CA GLY A 102 -26.77 -18.93 10.38
C GLY A 102 -27.63 -20.05 10.97
N ILE A 103 -27.04 -20.96 11.76
CA ILE A 103 -27.77 -21.98 12.53
C ILE A 103 -27.73 -21.63 14.01
N GLY A 104 -28.88 -21.26 14.57
CA GLY A 104 -29.09 -21.13 16.02
C GLY A 104 -29.80 -22.35 16.60
N PRO A 105 -29.97 -22.45 17.93
CA PRO A 105 -30.58 -23.61 18.61
C PRO A 105 -31.94 -24.02 18.02
N LYS A 106 -32.81 -23.03 17.77
CA LYS A 106 -34.15 -23.24 17.17
C LYS A 106 -34.11 -23.76 15.73
N ILE A 107 -33.06 -23.44 14.97
CA ILE A 107 -32.90 -23.91 13.59
C ILE A 107 -32.25 -25.29 13.61
N ALA A 108 -31.28 -25.54 14.49
CA ALA A 108 -30.68 -26.85 14.71
C ALA A 108 -31.72 -27.91 15.09
N GLU A 109 -32.65 -27.57 15.99
CA GLU A 109 -33.78 -28.44 16.35
C GLU A 109 -34.68 -28.76 15.15
N LYS A 110 -34.95 -27.77 14.28
CA LYS A 110 -35.75 -27.98 13.06
C LYS A 110 -35.02 -28.84 12.03
N ILE A 111 -33.72 -28.62 11.85
CA ILE A 111 -32.87 -29.45 10.97
C ILE A 111 -32.91 -30.90 11.43
N TYR A 112 -32.75 -31.15 12.73
CA TYR A 112 -32.83 -32.49 13.28
C TYR A 112 -34.23 -33.09 13.20
N ALA A 113 -35.29 -32.29 13.39
CA ALA A 113 -36.66 -32.77 13.29
C ALA A 113 -37.01 -33.28 11.87
N VAL A 114 -36.42 -32.68 10.83
CA VAL A 114 -36.66 -33.06 9.43
C VAL A 114 -35.72 -34.18 8.98
N PHE A 115 -34.44 -34.13 9.35
CA PHE A 115 -33.40 -35.03 8.80
C PHE A 115 -32.84 -36.06 9.80
N GLY A 116 -33.23 -36.00 11.07
CA GLY A 116 -32.82 -36.94 12.10
C GLY A 116 -31.30 -37.10 12.20
N GLN A 117 -30.82 -38.35 12.30
CA GLN A 117 -29.38 -38.62 12.36
C GLN A 117 -28.62 -38.27 11.06
N GLN A 118 -29.34 -38.05 9.95
CA GLN A 118 -28.74 -37.70 8.65
C GLN A 118 -28.52 -36.20 8.48
N SER A 119 -28.83 -35.35 9.47
CA SER A 119 -28.68 -33.90 9.36
C SER A 119 -27.29 -33.44 8.90
N LEU A 120 -26.23 -34.12 9.34
CA LEU A 120 -24.85 -33.79 8.96
C LEU A 120 -24.50 -34.31 7.55
N GLU A 121 -25.02 -35.48 7.18
CA GLU A 121 -24.84 -36.03 5.83
C GLU A 121 -25.57 -35.17 4.77
N VAL A 122 -26.72 -34.61 5.12
CA VAL A 122 -27.45 -33.65 4.28
C VAL A 122 -26.64 -32.36 4.09
N LEU A 123 -26.02 -31.83 5.15
CA LEU A 123 -25.09 -30.69 5.04
C LEU A 123 -23.88 -30.98 4.15
N ASP A 124 -23.42 -32.24 4.14
CA ASP A 124 -22.25 -32.69 3.38
C ASP A 124 -22.51 -32.90 1.89
N LYS A 125 -23.61 -33.58 1.57
CA LYS A 125 -23.85 -34.09 0.21
C LYS A 125 -24.94 -33.33 -0.52
N GLU A 126 -25.93 -32.81 0.21
CA GLU A 126 -27.15 -32.26 -0.37
C GLU A 126 -27.65 -31.02 0.42
N PRO A 127 -26.81 -29.97 0.58
CA PRO A 127 -27.13 -28.83 1.44
C PRO A 127 -28.40 -28.09 1.00
N GLU A 128 -28.75 -28.15 -0.29
CA GLU A 128 -29.97 -27.56 -0.84
C GLU A 128 -31.25 -28.09 -0.19
N ARG A 129 -31.23 -29.32 0.35
CA ARG A 129 -32.38 -29.89 1.06
C ARG A 129 -32.74 -29.11 2.33
N LEU A 130 -31.81 -28.33 2.89
CA LEU A 130 -32.07 -27.44 4.03
C LEU A 130 -33.08 -26.32 3.70
N LEU A 131 -33.34 -26.02 2.41
CA LEU A 131 -34.41 -25.09 2.00
C LEU A 131 -35.82 -25.58 2.37
N ALA A 132 -35.99 -26.89 2.60
CA ALA A 132 -37.24 -27.45 3.09
C ALA A 132 -37.56 -27.02 4.54
N ILE A 133 -36.62 -26.37 5.24
CA ILE A 133 -36.78 -25.96 6.64
C ILE A 133 -37.30 -24.51 6.73
N PRO A 134 -38.46 -24.29 7.38
CA PRO A 134 -39.00 -22.95 7.59
C PRO A 134 -38.03 -22.03 8.38
N GLY A 135 -37.48 -21.02 7.70
CA GLY A 135 -36.52 -20.05 8.24
C GLY A 135 -35.12 -20.11 7.63
N ILE A 136 -34.89 -20.96 6.63
CA ILE A 136 -33.67 -21.01 5.79
C ILE A 136 -34.04 -20.55 4.37
N SER A 137 -33.60 -19.34 3.99
CA SER A 137 -33.69 -18.82 2.60
C SER A 137 -32.43 -19.17 1.81
N GLU A 138 -32.41 -19.03 0.48
CA GLU A 138 -31.21 -19.25 -0.35
C GLU A 138 -30.00 -18.44 0.11
N ILE A 139 -30.19 -17.17 0.45
CA ILE A 139 -29.13 -16.30 0.98
C ILE A 139 -28.57 -16.85 2.30
N LYS A 140 -29.45 -17.40 3.15
CA LYS A 140 -29.06 -17.96 4.45
C LYS A 140 -28.44 -19.34 4.31
N LEU A 141 -28.92 -20.16 3.37
CA LEU A 141 -28.32 -21.43 3.00
C LEU A 141 -26.89 -21.21 2.53
N LYS A 142 -26.65 -20.24 1.64
CA LYS A 142 -25.30 -19.89 1.19
C LYS A 142 -24.39 -19.53 2.37
N LYS A 143 -24.86 -18.70 3.31
CA LYS A 143 -24.09 -18.39 4.54
C LYS A 143 -23.81 -19.62 5.42
N ILE A 144 -24.78 -20.51 5.58
CA ILE A 144 -24.63 -21.75 6.34
C ILE A 144 -23.60 -22.65 5.66
N TYR A 145 -23.71 -22.84 4.36
CA TYR A 145 -22.84 -23.67 3.55
C TYR A 145 -21.41 -23.13 3.51
N ASP A 146 -21.23 -21.84 3.24
CA ASP A 146 -19.93 -21.18 3.27
C ASP A 146 -19.29 -21.31 4.65
N SER A 147 -20.05 -21.07 5.73
CA SER A 147 -19.54 -21.22 7.10
C SER A 147 -19.22 -22.68 7.45
N TYR A 148 -19.96 -23.64 6.90
CA TYR A 148 -19.76 -25.06 7.14
C TYR A 148 -18.50 -25.60 6.43
N LEU A 149 -18.33 -25.27 5.14
CA LEU A 149 -17.13 -25.59 4.34
C LEU A 149 -15.86 -24.98 4.94
N VAL A 150 -15.93 -23.71 5.38
CA VAL A 150 -14.83 -23.02 6.06
C VAL A 150 -14.42 -23.74 7.34
N ASN A 151 -15.38 -24.24 8.12
CA ASN A 151 -15.08 -24.99 9.33
C ASN A 151 -14.61 -26.41 9.05
N ARG A 152 -15.06 -27.09 8.00
CA ARG A 152 -14.69 -28.50 7.80
C ARG A 152 -13.41 -28.68 6.98
N GLY A 153 -13.32 -28.02 5.82
CA GLY A 153 -12.25 -28.29 4.85
C GLY A 153 -11.01 -27.42 5.01
N ALA A 154 -11.18 -26.17 5.47
CA ALA A 154 -10.04 -25.29 5.71
C ALA A 154 -9.34 -25.58 7.05
N ARG A 155 -9.91 -26.38 7.97
CA ARG A 155 -9.29 -26.66 9.28
C ARG A 155 -7.92 -27.29 9.14
N ASP A 156 -7.76 -28.30 8.29
CA ASP A 156 -6.47 -28.97 8.10
C ASP A 156 -5.46 -28.03 7.43
N VAL A 157 -5.91 -27.23 6.46
CA VAL A 157 -5.08 -26.22 5.79
C VAL A 157 -4.66 -25.12 6.78
N VAL A 158 -5.57 -24.65 7.63
CA VAL A 158 -5.31 -23.66 8.68
C VAL A 158 -4.37 -24.23 9.73
N ALA A 159 -4.64 -25.43 10.25
CA ALA A 159 -3.79 -26.11 11.21
C ALA A 159 -2.37 -26.34 10.66
N PHE A 160 -2.26 -26.67 9.39
CA PHE A 160 -0.96 -26.88 8.75
C PHE A 160 -0.21 -25.57 8.47
N LEU A 161 -0.89 -24.53 7.98
CA LEU A 161 -0.23 -23.28 7.55
C LEU A 161 -0.03 -22.27 8.69
N SER A 162 -0.82 -22.33 9.78
CA SER A 162 -0.72 -21.38 10.90
C SER A 162 0.62 -21.43 11.64
N PRO A 163 1.22 -22.61 11.93
CA PRO A 163 2.58 -22.69 12.48
C PRO A 163 3.64 -21.99 11.62
N HIS A 164 3.39 -21.87 10.31
CA HIS A 164 4.27 -21.17 9.38
C HIS A 164 3.94 -19.68 9.21
N GLY A 165 3.09 -19.12 10.08
CA GLY A 165 2.78 -17.70 10.13
C GLY A 165 1.75 -17.22 9.11
N ILE A 166 1.01 -18.14 8.47
CA ILE A 166 -0.10 -17.79 7.58
C ILE A 166 -1.37 -17.60 8.39
N THR A 167 -2.06 -16.48 8.18
CA THR A 167 -3.29 -16.18 8.91
C THR A 167 -4.43 -17.13 8.50
N PRO A 168 -5.34 -17.48 9.42
CA PRO A 168 -6.49 -18.34 9.12
C PRO A 168 -7.32 -17.83 7.94
N ASN A 169 -7.53 -16.52 7.83
CA ASN A 169 -8.26 -15.94 6.69
C ASN A 169 -7.59 -16.22 5.34
N ARG A 170 -6.25 -16.21 5.28
CA ARG A 170 -5.50 -16.56 4.05
C ARG A 170 -5.56 -18.05 3.76
N ALA A 171 -5.42 -18.90 4.77
CA ALA A 171 -5.56 -20.35 4.62
C ALA A 171 -6.99 -20.75 4.19
N VAL A 172 -8.01 -20.07 4.69
CA VAL A 172 -9.41 -20.24 4.26
C VAL A 172 -9.61 -19.80 2.81
N ARG A 173 -8.99 -18.69 2.40
CA ARG A 173 -9.04 -18.22 1.00
C ARG A 173 -8.41 -19.25 0.05
N LEU A 174 -7.24 -19.77 0.41
CA LEU A 174 -6.57 -20.86 -0.31
C LEU A 174 -7.45 -22.09 -0.50
N TYR A 175 -8.15 -22.50 0.55
CA TYR A 175 -9.07 -23.63 0.48
C TYR A 175 -10.29 -23.33 -0.39
N LYS A 176 -10.82 -22.10 -0.34
CA LYS A 176 -11.95 -21.70 -1.21
C LYS A 176 -11.59 -21.78 -2.69
N GLU A 177 -10.35 -21.49 -3.05
CA GLU A 177 -9.91 -21.43 -4.44
C GLU A 177 -9.53 -22.81 -5.00
N TYR A 178 -8.85 -23.66 -4.20
CA TYR A 178 -8.30 -24.94 -4.68
C TYR A 178 -8.98 -26.18 -4.06
N GLY A 179 -9.87 -26.01 -3.09
CA GLY A 179 -10.59 -27.08 -2.42
C GLY A 179 -9.66 -28.13 -1.83
N GLU A 180 -9.95 -29.41 -2.09
CA GLU A 180 -9.17 -30.52 -1.55
C GLU A 180 -7.73 -30.58 -2.08
N LYS A 181 -7.42 -29.93 -3.21
CA LYS A 181 -6.06 -29.87 -3.77
C LYS A 181 -5.12 -28.99 -2.97
N THR A 182 -5.64 -28.08 -2.13
CA THR A 182 -4.79 -27.15 -1.37
C THR A 182 -3.75 -27.88 -0.54
N MET A 183 -4.12 -28.97 0.13
CA MET A 183 -3.17 -29.72 0.97
C MET A 183 -2.11 -30.46 0.16
N ASP A 184 -2.48 -30.97 -1.03
CA ASP A 184 -1.54 -31.62 -1.94
C ASP A 184 -0.51 -30.62 -2.48
N ILE A 185 -0.97 -29.45 -2.93
CA ILE A 185 -0.11 -28.35 -3.38
C ILE A 185 0.87 -27.94 -2.29
N VAL A 186 0.36 -27.69 -1.07
CA VAL A 186 1.21 -27.28 0.05
C VAL A 186 2.28 -28.34 0.36
N LYS A 187 1.93 -29.63 0.26
CA LYS A 187 2.83 -30.73 0.62
C LYS A 187 3.82 -31.12 -0.46
N ASN A 188 3.45 -30.99 -1.74
CA ASN A 188 4.23 -31.52 -2.86
C ASN A 188 4.80 -30.42 -3.77
N HIS A 189 4.14 -29.25 -3.84
CA HIS A 189 4.52 -28.13 -4.70
C HIS A 189 4.41 -26.78 -3.95
N PRO A 190 5.12 -26.60 -2.82
CA PRO A 190 4.95 -25.44 -1.94
C PRO A 190 5.24 -24.10 -2.63
N TYR A 191 6.07 -24.08 -3.68
CA TYR A 191 6.37 -22.85 -4.43
C TYR A 191 5.23 -22.37 -5.32
N GLN A 192 4.27 -23.22 -5.69
CA GLN A 192 3.06 -22.79 -6.41
C GLN A 192 2.20 -21.84 -5.54
N LEU A 193 2.35 -21.88 -4.21
CA LEU A 193 1.68 -20.95 -3.31
C LEU A 193 2.04 -19.47 -3.59
N CYS A 194 3.16 -19.21 -4.26
CA CYS A 194 3.59 -17.85 -4.62
C CYS A 194 2.66 -17.21 -5.64
N ASP A 195 2.23 -17.97 -6.64
CA ASP A 195 1.31 -17.51 -7.69
C ASP A 195 -0.15 -17.54 -7.23
N MET A 196 -0.50 -18.46 -6.34
CA MET A 196 -1.90 -18.82 -6.06
C MET A 196 -2.52 -18.20 -4.81
N ALA A 197 -1.71 -17.71 -3.86
CA ALA A 197 -2.19 -17.42 -2.50
C ALA A 197 -1.90 -16.01 -1.98
N GLY A 198 -1.19 -15.19 -2.77
CA GLY A 198 -0.53 -13.99 -2.26
C GLY A 198 0.44 -14.29 -1.11
N ILE A 199 0.89 -15.55 -0.97
CA ILE A 199 1.92 -15.96 -0.03
C ILE A 199 3.25 -15.63 -0.70
N GLY A 200 4.02 -14.72 -0.11
CA GLY A 200 5.31 -14.34 -0.69
C GLY A 200 6.29 -15.51 -0.69
N PHE A 201 7.18 -15.56 -1.68
CA PHE A 201 8.25 -16.56 -1.82
C PHE A 201 8.96 -16.89 -0.52
N LYS A 202 9.32 -15.91 0.31
CA LYS A 202 10.01 -16.16 1.59
C LYS A 202 9.22 -17.05 2.54
N THR A 203 7.90 -16.92 2.55
CA THR A 203 7.01 -17.76 3.37
C THR A 203 6.90 -19.14 2.76
N ALA A 204 6.72 -19.25 1.43
CA ALA A 204 6.71 -20.53 0.73
C ALA A 204 8.04 -21.29 0.89
N ASP A 205 9.17 -20.61 0.78
CA ASP A 205 10.50 -21.16 0.98
C ASP A 205 10.68 -21.65 2.42
N HIS A 206 10.22 -20.89 3.41
CA HIS A 206 10.24 -21.33 4.81
C HIS A 206 9.42 -22.61 5.04
N ILE A 207 8.24 -22.73 4.43
CA ILE A 207 7.41 -23.94 4.50
C ILE A 207 8.15 -25.11 3.85
N ALA A 208 8.63 -24.94 2.61
CA ALA A 208 9.37 -25.97 1.89
C ALA A 208 10.60 -26.46 2.67
N MET A 209 11.37 -25.55 3.27
CA MET A 209 12.53 -25.91 4.11
C MET A 209 12.12 -26.70 5.34
N SER A 210 11.03 -26.32 6.02
CA SER A 210 10.53 -27.04 7.19
C SER A 210 10.06 -28.47 6.86
N MET A 211 9.67 -28.69 5.61
CA MET A 211 9.25 -29.99 5.08
C MET A 211 10.41 -30.82 4.50
N GLY A 212 11.64 -30.28 4.51
CA GLY A 212 12.83 -30.99 4.03
C GLY A 212 12.99 -31.03 2.51
N PHE A 213 12.39 -30.09 1.77
CA PHE A 213 12.60 -29.97 0.33
C PHE A 213 14.07 -29.64 0.00
N ASP A 214 14.53 -30.13 -1.15
CA ASP A 214 15.89 -29.87 -1.63
C ASP A 214 16.09 -28.36 -1.91
N GLN A 215 17.14 -27.79 -1.30
CA GLN A 215 17.56 -26.40 -1.48
C GLN A 215 18.02 -26.10 -2.91
N LEU A 216 18.39 -27.13 -3.68
CA LEU A 216 18.78 -27.04 -5.09
C LEU A 216 17.66 -27.41 -6.05
N SER A 217 16.44 -27.65 -5.54
CA SER A 217 15.29 -27.97 -6.39
C SER A 217 15.05 -26.88 -7.44
N THR A 218 14.70 -27.29 -8.65
CA THR A 218 14.52 -26.36 -9.76
C THR A 218 13.33 -25.42 -9.54
N GLU A 219 12.27 -25.92 -8.89
CA GLU A 219 11.09 -25.10 -8.54
C GLU A 219 11.49 -23.94 -7.61
N ARG A 220 12.30 -24.21 -6.59
CA ARG A 220 12.81 -23.19 -5.67
C ARG A 220 13.63 -22.12 -6.40
N VAL A 221 14.54 -22.55 -7.27
CA VAL A 221 15.44 -21.61 -7.98
C VAL A 221 14.66 -20.77 -8.97
N ASP A 222 13.71 -21.37 -9.70
CA ASP A 222 12.85 -20.65 -10.64
C ASP A 222 11.99 -19.60 -9.92
N GLU A 223 11.35 -19.99 -8.82
CA GLU A 223 10.54 -19.05 -8.04
C GLU A 223 11.40 -17.98 -7.35
N GLY A 224 12.60 -18.34 -6.90
CA GLY A 224 13.58 -17.39 -6.39
C GLY A 224 14.01 -16.34 -7.44
N LEU A 225 14.12 -16.73 -8.72
CA LEU A 225 14.41 -15.82 -9.82
C LEU A 225 13.23 -14.86 -10.07
N LEU A 226 11.99 -15.37 -10.13
CA LEU A 226 10.79 -14.55 -10.29
C LEU A 226 10.61 -13.59 -9.11
N TYR A 227 10.80 -14.08 -7.88
CA TYR A 227 10.73 -13.27 -6.67
C TYR A 227 11.82 -12.20 -6.63
N THR A 228 13.03 -12.47 -7.12
CA THR A 228 14.11 -11.47 -7.18
C THR A 228 13.68 -10.25 -7.99
N LEU A 229 13.02 -10.46 -9.13
CA LEU A 229 12.46 -9.36 -9.92
C LEU A 229 11.23 -8.73 -9.26
N ALA A 230 10.36 -9.52 -8.64
CA ALA A 230 9.21 -8.99 -7.91
C ALA A 230 9.63 -8.08 -6.72
N ASP A 231 10.69 -8.44 -6.00
CA ASP A 231 11.27 -7.64 -4.91
C ASP A 231 11.97 -6.38 -5.45
N ALA A 232 12.57 -6.44 -6.64
CA ALA A 232 13.09 -5.27 -7.35
C ALA A 232 11.98 -4.33 -7.83
N GLU A 233 10.85 -4.86 -8.30
CA GLU A 233 9.64 -4.09 -8.65
C GLU A 233 9.03 -3.38 -7.46
N ALA A 234 8.95 -4.05 -6.30
CA ALA A 234 8.54 -3.41 -5.04
C ALA A 234 9.47 -2.26 -4.60
N LYS A 235 10.68 -2.20 -5.14
CA LYS A 235 11.66 -1.12 -4.93
C LYS A 235 11.71 -0.10 -6.07
N GLY A 236 10.85 -0.25 -7.08
CA GLY A 236 10.67 0.70 -8.17
C GLY A 236 11.33 0.30 -9.51
N HIS A 237 11.96 -0.87 -9.62
CA HIS A 237 12.63 -1.33 -10.85
C HIS A 237 11.71 -2.24 -11.68
N LEU A 238 11.63 -2.06 -12.99
CA LEU A 238 10.96 -3.00 -13.92
C LEU A 238 11.89 -4.13 -14.36
N CYS A 239 13.20 -3.88 -14.37
CA CYS A 239 14.20 -4.86 -14.77
C CYS A 239 15.48 -4.75 -13.95
N MET A 240 16.33 -5.77 -14.09
CA MET A 240 17.67 -5.80 -13.54
C MET A 240 18.70 -6.15 -14.61
N GLU A 241 19.91 -5.60 -14.51
CA GLU A 241 21.02 -6.03 -15.34
C GLU A 241 21.32 -7.51 -15.05
N LYS A 242 21.57 -8.32 -16.10
CA LYS A 242 21.60 -9.79 -16.00
C LYS A 242 22.60 -10.34 -14.97
N HIS A 243 23.76 -9.71 -14.76
CA HIS A 243 24.74 -10.17 -13.77
C HIS A 243 24.34 -9.80 -12.35
N GLU A 244 23.85 -8.57 -12.14
CA GLU A 244 23.31 -8.14 -10.85
C GLU A 244 22.04 -8.91 -10.48
N PHE A 245 21.21 -9.30 -11.46
CA PHE A 245 20.06 -10.17 -11.27
C PHE A 245 20.44 -11.54 -10.68
N VAL A 246 21.39 -12.23 -11.32
CA VAL A 246 21.88 -13.54 -10.84
C VAL A 246 22.48 -13.41 -9.43
N LYS A 247 23.28 -12.38 -9.19
CA LYS A 247 23.89 -12.11 -7.89
C LYS A 247 22.86 -11.81 -6.80
N ALA A 248 21.82 -11.04 -7.12
CA ALA A 248 20.73 -10.75 -6.20
C ALA A 248 19.93 -12.02 -5.86
N CYS A 249 19.66 -12.87 -6.86
CA CYS A 249 18.99 -14.15 -6.65
C CYS A 249 19.81 -15.08 -5.74
N LEU A 250 21.11 -15.24 -5.98
CA LEU A 250 22.01 -16.00 -5.11
C LEU A 250 21.97 -15.51 -3.66
N LYS A 251 21.98 -14.19 -3.46
CA LYS A 251 21.89 -13.58 -2.13
C LYS A 251 20.54 -13.81 -1.45
N ILE A 252 19.45 -13.84 -2.22
CA ILE A 252 18.10 -14.12 -1.70
C ILE A 252 17.96 -15.58 -1.29
N LEU A 253 18.46 -16.50 -2.11
CA LEU A 253 18.39 -17.94 -1.86
C LEU A 253 19.35 -18.40 -0.76
N ASP A 254 20.45 -17.66 -0.53
CA ASP A 254 21.44 -17.88 0.52
C ASP A 254 21.88 -19.35 0.65
N THR A 255 22.19 -19.98 -0.49
CA THR A 255 22.50 -21.41 -0.59
C THR A 255 23.92 -21.60 -1.08
N PRO A 256 24.89 -22.01 -0.22
CA PRO A 256 26.30 -22.10 -0.59
C PRO A 256 26.61 -23.04 -1.76
N ALA A 257 25.81 -24.09 -1.95
CA ALA A 257 25.98 -25.05 -3.04
C ALA A 257 25.48 -24.52 -4.40
N LEU A 258 24.71 -23.43 -4.42
CA LEU A 258 24.13 -22.87 -5.64
C LEU A 258 25.13 -21.92 -6.31
N THR A 259 25.50 -22.22 -7.56
CA THR A 259 26.47 -21.41 -8.33
C THR A 259 25.77 -20.40 -9.23
N SER A 260 26.50 -19.36 -9.65
CA SER A 260 26.01 -18.38 -10.63
C SER A 260 25.63 -19.01 -11.96
N GLU A 261 26.35 -20.05 -12.40
CA GLU A 261 26.09 -20.77 -13.63
C GLU A 261 24.77 -21.57 -13.54
N MET A 262 24.50 -22.22 -12.40
CA MET A 262 23.24 -22.93 -12.17
C MET A 262 22.05 -21.97 -12.25
N VAL A 263 22.14 -20.84 -11.55
CA VAL A 263 21.09 -19.79 -11.55
C VAL A 263 20.92 -19.19 -12.95
N ALA A 264 22.01 -18.90 -13.65
CA ALA A 264 21.96 -18.38 -15.02
C ALA A 264 21.34 -19.37 -16.01
N ASN A 265 21.64 -20.68 -15.88
CA ASN A 265 21.03 -21.72 -16.70
C ASN A 265 19.52 -21.81 -16.45
N ARG A 266 19.08 -21.76 -15.18
CA ARG A 266 17.65 -21.69 -14.84
C ARG A 266 16.98 -20.44 -15.41
N ALA A 267 17.60 -19.27 -15.26
CA ALA A 267 17.10 -18.03 -15.84
C ALA A 267 16.95 -18.12 -17.37
N ALA A 268 17.92 -18.73 -18.06
CA ALA A 268 17.82 -18.96 -19.51
C ALA A 268 16.65 -19.89 -19.90
N ARG A 269 16.37 -20.91 -19.09
CA ARG A 269 15.18 -21.78 -19.28
C ARG A 269 13.88 -21.00 -19.09
N LEU A 270 13.80 -20.13 -18.09
CA LEU A 270 12.64 -19.27 -17.87
C LEU A 270 12.45 -18.23 -18.97
N VAL A 271 13.54 -17.77 -19.60
CA VAL A 271 13.46 -16.95 -20.81
C VAL A 271 12.90 -17.77 -21.98
N PHE A 272 13.36 -19.00 -22.17
CA PHE A 272 12.86 -19.89 -23.22
C PHE A 272 11.38 -20.25 -23.03
N SER A 273 10.91 -20.44 -21.80
CA SER A 273 9.50 -20.70 -21.49
C SER A 273 8.61 -19.46 -21.54
N GLY A 274 9.19 -18.26 -21.73
CA GLY A 274 8.45 -17.00 -21.80
C GLY A 274 8.02 -16.43 -20.46
N GLN A 275 8.52 -16.92 -19.33
CA GLN A 275 8.25 -16.36 -17.99
C GLN A 275 9.16 -15.15 -17.68
N LEU A 276 10.39 -15.18 -18.20
CA LEU A 276 11.32 -14.07 -18.18
C LEU A 276 11.55 -13.54 -19.60
N VAL A 277 11.92 -12.27 -19.71
CA VAL A 277 12.30 -11.66 -20.98
C VAL A 277 13.62 -10.93 -20.82
N SER A 278 14.54 -11.11 -21.76
CA SER A 278 15.79 -10.34 -21.80
C SER A 278 15.74 -9.28 -22.89
N TYR A 279 16.02 -8.03 -22.52
CA TYR A 279 16.09 -6.90 -23.43
C TYR A 279 17.32 -6.05 -23.12
N GLN A 280 18.20 -5.89 -24.12
CA GLN A 280 19.45 -5.12 -24.02
C GLN A 280 20.31 -5.41 -22.77
N GLY A 281 20.45 -6.68 -22.40
CA GLY A 281 21.25 -7.10 -21.23
C GLY A 281 20.55 -6.94 -19.89
N ASN A 282 19.30 -6.47 -19.88
CA ASN A 282 18.42 -6.49 -18.71
C ASN A 282 17.44 -7.66 -18.77
N VAL A 283 16.95 -8.09 -17.60
CA VAL A 283 15.99 -9.18 -17.44
C VAL A 283 14.74 -8.66 -16.74
N TYR A 284 13.58 -9.08 -17.25
CA TYR A 284 12.24 -8.69 -16.81
C TYR A 284 11.39 -9.92 -16.52
N ARG A 285 10.35 -9.77 -15.71
CA ARG A 285 9.21 -10.69 -15.74
C ARG A 285 8.38 -10.44 -16.99
N ALA A 286 7.78 -11.48 -17.55
CA ALA A 286 6.98 -11.39 -18.76
C ALA A 286 5.81 -10.38 -18.65
N LYS A 287 5.12 -10.36 -17.51
CA LYS A 287 4.04 -9.39 -17.27
C LYS A 287 4.53 -7.93 -17.28
N THR A 288 5.68 -7.68 -16.65
CA THR A 288 6.23 -6.34 -16.45
C THR A 288 6.80 -5.76 -17.74
N VAL A 289 7.44 -6.61 -18.56
CA VAL A 289 7.97 -6.16 -19.86
C VAL A 289 6.86 -5.77 -20.82
N HIS A 290 5.72 -6.47 -20.77
CA HIS A 290 4.59 -6.19 -21.64
C HIS A 290 4.01 -4.80 -21.37
N VAL A 291 3.89 -4.42 -20.10
CA VAL A 291 3.43 -3.08 -19.71
C VAL A 291 4.37 -1.98 -20.21
N GLU A 292 5.69 -2.18 -20.10
CA GLU A 292 6.68 -1.22 -20.62
C GLU A 292 6.62 -1.11 -22.17
N GLU A 293 6.38 -2.23 -22.86
CA GLU A 293 6.24 -2.29 -24.33
C GLU A 293 4.96 -1.63 -24.83
N GLN A 294 3.84 -1.91 -24.18
CA GLN A 294 2.54 -1.29 -24.47
C GLN A 294 2.64 0.23 -24.29
N LEU A 295 3.18 0.69 -23.15
CA LEU A 295 3.36 2.12 -22.90
C LEU A 295 4.25 2.79 -23.97
N ALA A 296 5.37 2.17 -24.34
CA ALA A 296 6.26 2.70 -25.38
C ALA A 296 5.53 2.81 -26.73
N SER A 297 4.73 1.79 -27.09
CA SER A 297 3.92 1.79 -28.31
C SER A 297 2.85 2.87 -28.27
N ALA A 298 2.11 3.01 -27.17
CA ALA A 298 1.05 4.01 -27.02
C ALA A 298 1.59 5.45 -27.08
N ILE A 299 2.73 5.73 -26.41
CA ILE A 299 3.43 7.01 -26.53
C ILE A 299 3.84 7.28 -27.98
N HIS A 300 4.41 6.29 -28.67
CA HIS A 300 4.84 6.44 -30.06
C HIS A 300 3.68 6.73 -31.01
N GLN A 301 2.55 6.02 -30.83
CA GLN A 301 1.33 6.30 -31.59
C GLN A 301 0.86 7.74 -31.33
N GLN A 302 0.80 8.17 -30.08
CA GLN A 302 0.41 9.52 -29.71
C GLN A 302 1.32 10.60 -30.33
N MET A 303 2.63 10.32 -30.48
CA MET A 303 3.56 11.23 -31.16
C MET A 303 3.35 11.32 -32.68
N LYS A 304 2.93 10.22 -33.32
CA LYS A 304 2.69 10.18 -34.78
C LYS A 304 1.44 10.95 -35.19
N HIS A 305 0.44 11.02 -34.31
CA HIS A 305 -0.86 11.59 -34.63
C HIS A 305 -0.90 13.09 -34.31
N ARG A 306 -0.67 13.91 -35.34
CA ARG A 306 -0.74 15.38 -35.24
C ARG A 306 -2.09 15.88 -35.76
N LYS A 307 -3.05 16.15 -34.87
CA LYS A 307 -4.03 17.21 -35.18
C LYS A 307 -3.34 18.54 -34.90
N MET A 308 -2.79 19.16 -35.94
CA MET A 308 -2.30 20.53 -35.83
C MET A 308 -3.51 21.45 -35.70
N HIS A 309 -3.83 21.85 -34.47
CA HIS A 309 -4.71 22.99 -34.26
C HIS A 309 -3.97 24.23 -34.80
N SER A 310 -4.51 24.81 -35.86
CA SER A 310 -3.99 26.07 -36.40
C SER A 310 -4.47 27.21 -35.52
N TYR A 311 -3.71 27.52 -34.48
CA TYR A 311 -3.81 28.82 -33.82
C TYR A 311 -3.34 29.87 -34.83
N GLY A 312 -4.06 30.98 -34.97
CA GLY A 312 -3.69 32.07 -35.87
C GLY A 312 -2.37 32.72 -35.43
N ASP A 313 -2.43 33.94 -34.89
CA ASP A 313 -1.25 34.55 -34.25
C ASP A 313 -1.17 34.12 -32.79
N LEU A 314 -0.39 33.06 -32.53
CA LEU A 314 -0.20 32.52 -31.19
C LEU A 314 0.58 33.48 -30.29
N ASP A 315 1.49 34.28 -30.85
CA ASP A 315 2.21 35.29 -30.07
C ASP A 315 1.28 36.40 -29.59
N ALA A 316 0.38 36.87 -30.46
CA ALA A 316 -0.66 37.81 -30.06
C ALA A 316 -1.63 37.23 -29.02
N ALA A 317 -1.95 35.93 -29.11
CA ALA A 317 -2.78 35.25 -28.11
C ALA A 317 -2.09 35.18 -26.74
N ILE A 318 -0.79 34.87 -26.72
CA ILE A 318 0.01 34.87 -25.48
C ILE A 318 0.13 36.29 -24.93
N ASP A 319 0.34 37.30 -25.77
CA ASP A 319 0.43 38.70 -25.33
C ASP A 319 -0.89 39.19 -24.71
N ALA A 320 -2.03 38.79 -25.28
CA ALA A 320 -3.34 39.07 -24.71
C ALA A 320 -3.53 38.38 -23.34
N GLU A 321 -3.03 37.16 -23.18
CA GLU A 321 -3.09 36.43 -21.91
C GLU A 321 -2.17 37.06 -20.85
N GLU A 322 -0.96 37.49 -21.23
CA GLU A 322 -0.06 38.27 -20.36
C GLU A 322 -0.73 39.57 -19.86
N GLN A 323 -1.46 40.27 -20.73
CA GLN A 323 -2.22 41.47 -20.36
C GLN A 323 -3.35 41.14 -19.37
N LYS A 324 -4.12 40.08 -19.64
CA LYS A 324 -5.20 39.60 -18.77
C LYS A 324 -4.70 39.19 -17.39
N LEU A 325 -3.57 38.49 -17.33
CA LEU A 325 -2.92 38.04 -16.09
C LEU A 325 -2.12 39.16 -15.41
N LYS A 326 -1.94 40.32 -16.06
CA LYS A 326 -1.12 41.45 -15.61
C LYS A 326 0.32 41.03 -15.25
N MET A 327 0.87 40.08 -16.00
CA MET A 327 2.21 39.52 -15.79
C MET A 327 2.86 39.20 -17.13
N LYS A 328 4.19 39.39 -17.21
CA LYS A 328 4.99 38.98 -18.37
C LYS A 328 5.59 37.61 -18.14
N PHE A 329 5.50 36.75 -19.15
CA PHE A 329 6.11 35.42 -19.11
C PHE A 329 7.61 35.50 -19.41
N ALA A 330 8.39 34.62 -18.79
CA ALA A 330 9.77 34.39 -19.22
C ALA A 330 9.80 33.77 -20.62
N PRO A 331 10.94 33.90 -21.35
CA PRO A 331 11.10 33.25 -22.65
C PRO A 331 10.77 31.76 -22.63
N GLU A 332 11.28 31.00 -21.66
CA GLU A 332 11.00 29.58 -21.50
C GLU A 332 9.51 29.27 -21.21
N GLN A 333 8.80 30.18 -20.54
CA GLN A 333 7.38 30.01 -20.23
C GLN A 333 6.53 30.26 -21.49
N ARG A 334 6.89 31.26 -22.32
CA ARG A 334 6.25 31.49 -23.62
C ARG A 334 6.48 30.30 -24.54
N GLU A 335 7.70 29.78 -24.60
CA GLU A 335 8.04 28.59 -25.37
C GLU A 335 7.23 27.37 -24.91
N ALA A 336 7.07 27.17 -23.60
CA ALA A 336 6.24 26.11 -23.05
C ALA A 336 4.78 26.21 -23.51
N VAL A 337 4.17 27.40 -23.46
CA VAL A 337 2.80 27.62 -23.95
C VAL A 337 2.71 27.31 -25.45
N LYS A 338 3.67 27.79 -26.25
CA LYS A 338 3.68 27.54 -27.70
C LYS A 338 3.81 26.06 -28.04
N MET A 339 4.77 25.39 -27.43
CA MET A 339 4.98 23.95 -27.62
C MET A 339 3.73 23.18 -27.20
N ALA A 340 3.19 23.47 -26.02
CA ALA A 340 2.03 22.77 -25.49
C ALA A 340 0.79 22.91 -26.37
N LEU A 341 0.61 24.05 -27.04
CA LEU A 341 -0.52 24.27 -27.95
C LEU A 341 -0.28 23.69 -29.35
N THR A 342 0.97 23.58 -29.81
CA THR A 342 1.27 23.17 -31.21
C THR A 342 1.64 21.70 -31.38
N GLN A 343 2.01 21.00 -30.30
CA GLN A 343 2.42 19.59 -30.33
C GLN A 343 1.30 18.67 -29.81
N GLY A 344 1.12 17.51 -30.44
CA GLY A 344 0.15 16.49 -30.00
C GLY A 344 0.51 15.82 -28.67
N LEU A 345 1.82 15.72 -28.37
CA LEU A 345 2.35 15.32 -27.08
C LEU A 345 3.52 16.23 -26.72
N SER A 346 3.52 16.76 -25.50
CA SER A 346 4.60 17.61 -25.00
C SER A 346 4.81 17.48 -23.51
N ILE A 347 6.02 17.82 -23.05
CA ILE A 347 6.41 17.77 -21.64
C ILE A 347 6.91 19.13 -21.18
N ILE A 348 6.31 19.67 -20.12
CA ILE A 348 6.81 20.86 -19.42
C ILE A 348 7.36 20.41 -18.07
N THR A 349 8.67 20.50 -17.90
CA THR A 349 9.33 20.16 -16.63
C THR A 349 9.89 21.41 -15.96
N GLY A 350 9.80 21.49 -14.63
CA GLY A 350 10.40 22.60 -13.91
C GLY A 350 10.31 22.43 -12.41
N GLY A 351 11.21 23.07 -11.67
CA GLY A 351 11.20 23.06 -10.21
C GLY A 351 9.99 23.80 -9.61
N PRO A 352 9.80 23.77 -8.29
CA PRO A 352 8.74 24.53 -7.63
C PRO A 352 8.97 26.04 -7.72
N GLY A 353 7.90 26.80 -7.90
CA GLY A 353 7.98 28.26 -8.09
C GLY A 353 8.44 28.74 -9.46
N THR A 354 8.58 27.86 -10.46
CA THR A 354 8.91 28.21 -11.86
C THR A 354 7.71 28.70 -12.68
N GLY A 355 6.51 28.70 -12.10
CA GLY A 355 5.29 29.16 -12.76
C GLY A 355 4.55 28.08 -13.57
N LYS A 356 4.79 26.79 -13.34
CA LYS A 356 4.06 25.68 -14.02
C LYS A 356 2.53 25.88 -14.01
N THR A 357 1.97 26.20 -12.86
CA THR A 357 0.52 26.42 -12.72
C THR A 357 0.02 27.67 -13.45
N LEU A 358 0.85 28.71 -13.57
CA LEU A 358 0.54 29.90 -14.36
C LEU A 358 0.49 29.56 -15.86
N ILE A 359 1.44 28.74 -16.32
CA ILE A 359 1.51 28.25 -17.71
C ILE A 359 0.34 27.33 -18.03
N GLN A 360 -0.04 26.43 -17.11
CA GLN A 360 -1.25 25.60 -17.24
C GLN A 360 -2.48 26.45 -17.52
N ARG A 361 -2.69 27.49 -16.71
CA ARG A 361 -3.81 28.41 -16.89
C ARG A 361 -3.78 29.07 -18.27
N ALA A 362 -2.62 29.58 -18.70
CA ALA A 362 -2.48 30.20 -20.02
C ALA A 362 -2.76 29.22 -21.17
N ILE A 363 -2.27 27.97 -21.08
CA ILE A 363 -2.54 26.93 -22.07
C ILE A 363 -4.05 26.66 -22.16
N LEU A 364 -4.71 26.47 -21.01
CA LEU A 364 -6.14 26.18 -20.94
C LEU A 364 -6.99 27.35 -21.47
N ASP A 365 -6.69 28.58 -21.04
CA ASP A 365 -7.40 29.78 -21.47
C ASP A 365 -7.30 30.00 -22.98
N ILE A 366 -6.10 29.86 -23.55
CA ILE A 366 -5.87 30.00 -25.00
C ILE A 366 -6.53 28.84 -25.76
N TYR A 367 -6.43 27.60 -25.26
CA TYR A 367 -7.01 26.43 -25.91
C TYR A 367 -8.53 26.53 -25.97
N GLN A 368 -9.20 26.83 -24.85
CA GLN A 368 -10.66 26.97 -24.76
C GLN A 368 -11.18 28.07 -25.68
N LYS A 369 -10.48 29.20 -25.76
CA LYS A 369 -10.85 30.32 -26.63
C LYS A 369 -10.83 29.93 -28.11
N ASN A 370 -9.87 29.11 -28.55
CA ASN A 370 -9.73 28.70 -29.94
C ASN A 370 -10.54 27.44 -30.29
N ASN A 371 -10.86 26.60 -29.30
CA ASN A 371 -11.57 25.34 -29.47
C ASN A 371 -12.77 25.23 -28.50
N PRO A 372 -13.80 26.10 -28.61
CA PRO A 372 -14.88 26.19 -27.62
C PRO A 372 -15.79 24.95 -27.55
N LYS A 373 -15.72 24.06 -28.55
CA LYS A 373 -16.47 22.80 -28.59
C LYS A 373 -15.65 21.60 -28.10
N SER A 374 -14.37 21.80 -27.80
CA SER A 374 -13.49 20.71 -27.39
C SER A 374 -13.62 20.40 -25.92
N GLU A 375 -13.56 19.11 -25.61
CA GLU A 375 -13.57 18.62 -24.24
C GLU A 375 -12.14 18.63 -23.67
N ILE A 376 -12.00 19.03 -22.41
CA ILE A 376 -10.72 19.11 -21.72
C ILE A 376 -10.76 18.22 -20.48
N CYS A 377 -9.75 17.36 -20.35
CA CYS A 377 -9.51 16.57 -19.14
C CYS A 377 -8.28 17.11 -18.41
N CYS A 378 -8.49 17.71 -17.23
CA CYS A 378 -7.42 18.06 -16.31
C CYS A 378 -7.33 16.97 -15.24
N CYS A 379 -6.16 16.38 -15.07
CA CYS A 379 -5.96 15.37 -14.03
C CYS A 379 -4.59 15.42 -13.38
N ALA A 380 -4.51 14.84 -12.19
CA ALA A 380 -3.27 14.67 -11.44
C ALA A 380 -3.29 13.35 -10.66
N PRO A 381 -2.14 12.78 -10.28
CA PRO A 381 -2.08 11.49 -9.58
C PRO A 381 -2.69 11.51 -8.18
N THR A 382 -2.81 12.68 -7.53
CA THR A 382 -3.40 12.81 -6.19
C THR A 382 -4.55 13.80 -6.16
N GLY A 383 -5.52 13.58 -5.26
CA GLY A 383 -6.68 14.47 -5.11
C GLY A 383 -6.27 15.89 -4.70
N ARG A 384 -5.19 16.03 -3.94
CA ARG A 384 -4.63 17.34 -3.57
C ARG A 384 -4.05 18.09 -4.77
N ALA A 385 -3.25 17.42 -5.60
CA ALA A 385 -2.70 18.02 -6.81
C ALA A 385 -3.83 18.42 -7.78
N ALA A 386 -4.85 17.57 -7.94
CA ALA A 386 -6.02 17.87 -8.76
C ALA A 386 -6.77 19.11 -8.26
N ARG A 387 -7.09 19.18 -6.96
CA ARG A 387 -7.77 20.36 -6.36
C ARG A 387 -6.94 21.64 -6.55
N ARG A 388 -5.62 21.57 -6.37
CA ARG A 388 -4.73 22.72 -6.57
C ARG A 388 -4.72 23.19 -8.02
N MET A 389 -4.67 22.25 -8.96
CA MET A 389 -4.76 22.52 -10.39
C MET A 389 -6.10 23.20 -10.73
N GLU A 390 -7.21 22.68 -10.22
CA GLU A 390 -8.55 23.27 -10.40
C GLU A 390 -8.64 24.69 -9.84
N GLN A 391 -8.20 24.91 -8.59
CA GLN A 391 -8.22 26.23 -7.96
C GLN A 391 -7.41 27.28 -8.73
N ALA A 392 -6.30 26.87 -9.34
CA ALA A 392 -5.39 27.79 -10.00
C ALA A 392 -5.73 28.04 -11.48
N THR A 393 -6.34 27.06 -12.14
CA THR A 393 -6.72 27.14 -13.56
C THR A 393 -8.18 27.54 -13.76
N GLY A 394 -9.05 27.27 -12.79
CA GLY A 394 -10.50 27.41 -12.90
C GLY A 394 -11.19 26.31 -13.71
N VAL A 395 -10.45 25.29 -14.16
CA VAL A 395 -10.98 24.15 -14.92
C VAL A 395 -11.14 22.95 -14.00
N PRO A 396 -12.29 22.24 -14.01
CA PRO A 396 -12.50 21.05 -13.18
C PRO A 396 -11.37 20.05 -13.37
N ALA A 397 -10.79 19.56 -12.27
CA ALA A 397 -9.71 18.59 -12.31
C ALA A 397 -10.00 17.41 -11.38
N SER A 398 -9.51 16.22 -11.76
CA SER A 398 -9.74 14.99 -11.00
C SER A 398 -8.47 14.18 -10.82
N THR A 399 -8.53 13.11 -10.02
CA THR A 399 -7.43 12.15 -10.00
C THR A 399 -7.37 11.39 -11.32
N VAL A 400 -6.17 10.96 -11.75
CA VAL A 400 -6.05 10.08 -12.94
C VAL A 400 -6.95 8.84 -12.80
N HIS A 401 -6.99 8.23 -11.63
CA HIS A 401 -7.90 7.11 -11.34
C HIS A 401 -9.37 7.45 -11.61
N LYS A 402 -9.85 8.59 -11.12
CA LYS A 402 -11.24 9.02 -11.33
C LYS A 402 -11.51 9.38 -12.79
N ALA A 403 -10.55 10.01 -13.48
CA ALA A 403 -10.67 10.33 -14.89
C ALA A 403 -10.80 9.07 -15.77
N LEU A 404 -10.15 7.97 -15.36
CA LEU A 404 -10.13 6.70 -16.07
C LEU A 404 -11.20 5.69 -15.57
N GLY A 405 -12.06 6.07 -14.62
CA GLY A 405 -13.06 5.16 -14.05
C GLY A 405 -12.48 3.97 -13.28
N LEU A 406 -11.19 4.02 -12.89
CA LEU A 406 -10.51 2.90 -12.25
C LEU A 406 -11.05 2.66 -10.83
N MET A 407 -11.79 1.57 -10.66
CA MET A 407 -12.21 1.05 -9.36
C MET A 407 -11.31 -0.12 -8.99
N ALA A 408 -10.75 -0.09 -7.79
CA ALA A 408 -10.01 -1.20 -7.24
C ALA A 408 -11.00 -2.23 -6.67
N ASP A 409 -10.82 -3.50 -7.00
CA ASP A 409 -11.55 -4.59 -6.36
C ASP A 409 -11.03 -4.87 -4.93
N GLU A 410 -11.57 -5.91 -4.27
CA GLU A 410 -11.14 -6.29 -2.92
C GLU A 410 -9.65 -6.70 -2.85
N ASP A 411 -9.05 -7.07 -3.98
CA ASP A 411 -7.65 -7.48 -4.12
C ASP A 411 -6.71 -6.32 -4.50
N GLY A 412 -7.28 -5.16 -4.85
CA GLY A 412 -6.54 -3.97 -5.24
C GLY A 412 -6.18 -3.93 -6.72
N ASP A 413 -6.73 -4.85 -7.53
CA ASP A 413 -6.61 -4.83 -8.98
C ASP A 413 -7.66 -3.88 -9.57
N TYR A 414 -7.28 -3.20 -10.65
CA TYR A 414 -8.16 -2.27 -11.33
C TYR A 414 -8.82 -2.96 -12.52
N ASP A 415 -10.10 -2.66 -12.74
CA ASP A 415 -10.73 -2.88 -14.04
C ASP A 415 -9.99 -2.08 -15.12
N GLY A 416 -10.14 -2.50 -16.39
CA GLY A 416 -9.56 -1.77 -17.52
C GLY A 416 -10.04 -0.32 -17.58
N PRO A 417 -9.22 0.63 -18.08
CA PRO A 417 -9.56 2.04 -18.07
C PRO A 417 -10.71 2.37 -19.00
N GLU A 418 -11.57 3.30 -18.59
CA GLU A 418 -12.57 3.92 -19.46
C GLU A 418 -11.87 4.86 -20.46
N ALA A 419 -12.32 4.83 -21.72
CA ALA A 419 -11.78 5.70 -22.76
C ALA A 419 -12.13 7.17 -22.47
N LEU A 420 -11.12 8.05 -22.54
CA LEU A 420 -11.31 9.48 -22.39
C LEU A 420 -11.94 10.07 -23.66
N THR A 421 -12.94 10.93 -23.51
CA THR A 421 -13.59 11.62 -24.64
C THR A 421 -12.92 12.96 -25.03
N ALA A 422 -12.02 13.43 -24.15
CA ALA A 422 -11.37 14.73 -24.22
C ALA A 422 -10.49 14.90 -25.46
N ASP A 423 -10.46 16.12 -26.01
CA ASP A 423 -9.56 16.52 -27.10
C ASP A 423 -8.24 17.11 -26.58
N LEU A 424 -8.22 17.66 -25.36
CA LEU A 424 -7.01 18.08 -24.66
C LEU A 424 -6.95 17.42 -23.29
N ILE A 425 -5.82 16.79 -22.99
CA ILE A 425 -5.53 16.16 -21.71
C ILE A 425 -4.33 16.85 -21.09
N VAL A 426 -4.50 17.45 -19.93
CA VAL A 426 -3.43 18.09 -19.16
C VAL A 426 -3.21 17.32 -17.88
N VAL A 427 -2.00 16.81 -17.70
CA VAL A 427 -1.62 15.99 -16.55
C VAL A 427 -0.59 16.73 -15.72
N ASP A 428 -0.93 17.10 -14.49
CA ASP A 428 0.01 17.69 -13.54
C ASP A 428 0.65 16.63 -12.62
N GLU A 429 1.82 16.95 -12.08
CA GLU A 429 2.63 16.06 -11.23
C GLU A 429 2.91 14.68 -11.86
N ILE A 430 3.17 14.63 -13.17
CA ILE A 430 3.44 13.39 -13.93
C ILE A 430 4.60 12.56 -13.38
N SER A 431 5.52 13.16 -12.62
CA SER A 431 6.61 12.47 -11.92
C SER A 431 6.12 11.41 -10.92
N MET A 432 4.88 11.52 -10.45
CA MET A 432 4.28 10.56 -9.52
C MET A 432 3.60 9.36 -10.20
N LEU A 433 3.45 9.35 -11.53
CA LEU A 433 2.85 8.21 -12.25
C LEU A 433 3.88 7.08 -12.41
N ASP A 434 3.49 5.87 -12.02
CA ASP A 434 4.24 4.66 -12.34
C ASP A 434 3.91 4.14 -13.74
N VAL A 435 4.62 3.10 -14.18
CA VAL A 435 4.46 2.55 -15.53
C VAL A 435 3.05 2.02 -15.79
N TYR A 436 2.35 1.50 -14.77
CA TYR A 436 1.04 0.89 -14.91
C TYR A 436 -0.03 1.95 -15.11
N LEU A 437 -0.08 2.95 -14.21
CA LEU A 437 -1.04 4.05 -14.32
C LEU A 437 -0.78 4.90 -15.57
N ALA A 438 0.49 5.06 -15.97
CA ALA A 438 0.83 5.69 -17.24
C ALA A 438 0.32 4.86 -18.43
N GLY A 439 0.49 3.53 -18.41
CA GLY A 439 -0.07 2.63 -19.43
C GLY A 439 -1.56 2.83 -19.61
N TYR A 440 -2.33 2.72 -18.53
CA TYR A 440 -3.78 2.94 -18.56
C TYR A 440 -4.19 4.32 -19.08
N LEU A 441 -3.46 5.36 -18.66
CA LEU A 441 -3.72 6.71 -19.12
C LEU A 441 -3.51 6.84 -20.63
N PHE A 442 -2.40 6.32 -21.17
CA PHE A 442 -2.08 6.40 -22.60
C PHE A 442 -3.01 5.53 -23.46
N ASP A 443 -3.42 4.36 -22.97
CA ASP A 443 -4.37 3.47 -23.65
C ASP A 443 -5.77 4.08 -23.73
N ALA A 444 -6.15 4.90 -22.74
CA ALA A 444 -7.44 5.58 -22.70
C ALA A 444 -7.51 6.85 -23.56
N VAL A 445 -6.40 7.34 -24.10
CA VAL A 445 -6.38 8.58 -24.88
C VAL A 445 -7.14 8.41 -26.19
N LYS A 446 -8.13 9.27 -26.42
CA LYS A 446 -8.82 9.38 -27.70
C LYS A 446 -7.84 9.67 -28.83
N TYR A 447 -7.99 8.92 -29.92
CA TYR A 447 -7.19 9.12 -31.13
C TYR A 447 -7.21 10.58 -31.61
N GLY A 448 -6.02 11.18 -31.71
CA GLY A 448 -5.83 12.56 -32.17
C GLY A 448 -6.12 13.63 -31.11
N ALA A 449 -6.36 13.26 -29.86
CA ALA A 449 -6.34 14.20 -28.74
C ALA A 449 -4.93 14.74 -28.52
N GLN A 450 -4.82 15.91 -27.92
CA GLN A 450 -3.57 16.56 -27.53
C GLN A 450 -3.28 16.29 -26.06
N MET A 451 -2.01 16.06 -25.72
CA MET A 451 -1.59 15.73 -24.36
C MET A 451 -0.43 16.61 -23.89
N VAL A 452 -0.61 17.26 -22.74
CA VAL A 452 0.40 18.11 -22.11
C VAL A 452 0.74 17.53 -20.74
N LEU A 453 1.97 17.02 -20.61
CA LEU A 453 2.47 16.42 -19.38
C LEU A 453 3.31 17.43 -18.61
N ILE A 454 3.00 17.62 -17.33
CA ILE A 454 3.60 18.66 -16.51
C ILE A 454 4.09 18.04 -15.21
N GLY A 455 5.33 18.34 -14.83
CA GLY A 455 5.90 17.82 -13.60
C GLY A 455 7.29 18.34 -13.30
N ASP A 456 7.96 17.64 -12.39
CA ASP A 456 9.30 17.98 -11.93
C ASP A 456 10.18 16.73 -11.93
N ALA A 457 11.05 16.62 -12.92
CA ALA A 457 11.96 15.48 -13.08
C ALA A 457 12.99 15.34 -11.93
N ASP A 458 13.18 16.39 -11.12
CA ASP A 458 14.13 16.40 -10.01
C ASP A 458 13.47 16.01 -8.66
N GLN A 459 12.13 15.92 -8.62
CA GLN A 459 11.39 15.41 -7.45
C GLN A 459 11.44 13.89 -7.33
N LEU A 460 10.97 13.39 -6.18
CA LEU A 460 10.81 11.95 -5.95
C LEU A 460 10.02 11.30 -7.08
N PRO A 461 10.49 10.17 -7.64
CA PRO A 461 9.73 9.41 -8.62
C PRO A 461 8.50 8.76 -7.97
N SER A 462 7.64 8.18 -8.81
CA SER A 462 6.46 7.41 -8.41
C SER A 462 6.76 6.33 -7.36
N VAL A 463 5.78 5.98 -6.52
CA VAL A 463 5.98 4.91 -5.52
C VAL A 463 6.06 3.54 -6.22
N GLY A 464 5.23 3.31 -7.23
CA GLY A 464 5.28 2.12 -8.07
C GLY A 464 6.50 2.09 -9.00
N PRO A 465 6.68 1.00 -9.76
CA PRO A 465 7.88 0.81 -10.56
C PRO A 465 7.90 1.61 -11.87
N GLY A 466 9.12 1.83 -12.36
CA GLY A 466 9.40 2.60 -13.57
C GLY A 466 9.72 4.06 -13.26
N ALA A 467 10.15 4.80 -14.28
CA ALA A 467 10.56 6.19 -14.15
C ALA A 467 10.05 7.01 -15.35
N VAL A 468 8.71 7.02 -15.51
CA VAL A 468 8.04 7.43 -16.76
C VAL A 468 8.48 8.81 -17.23
N LEU A 469 8.35 9.85 -16.41
CA LEU A 469 8.73 11.22 -16.79
C LEU A 469 10.20 11.33 -17.19
N SER A 470 11.12 10.79 -16.38
CA SER A 470 12.56 10.92 -16.64
C SER A 470 12.98 10.12 -17.87
N GLU A 471 12.39 8.96 -18.13
CA GLU A 471 12.66 8.15 -19.32
C GLU A 471 12.09 8.80 -20.59
N MET A 472 10.90 9.39 -20.51
CA MET A 472 10.31 10.15 -21.61
C MET A 472 11.20 11.34 -21.99
N ILE A 473 11.72 12.08 -21.01
CA ILE A 473 12.68 13.16 -21.24
C ILE A 473 14.01 12.62 -21.79
N ALA A 474 14.56 11.56 -21.19
CA ALA A 474 15.84 10.98 -21.58
C ALA A 474 15.82 10.35 -22.97
N SER A 475 14.65 9.93 -23.46
CA SER A 475 14.49 9.39 -24.82
C SER A 475 14.92 10.39 -25.89
N GLY A 476 14.72 11.70 -25.66
CA GLY A 476 14.90 12.75 -26.66
C GLY A 476 13.85 12.73 -27.79
N CYS A 477 12.87 11.83 -27.72
CA CYS A 477 11.86 11.64 -28.76
C CYS A 477 10.70 12.64 -28.63
N ILE A 478 10.40 13.08 -27.41
CA ILE A 478 9.24 13.94 -27.11
C ILE A 478 9.69 15.39 -26.95
N PRO A 479 8.94 16.38 -27.49
CA PRO A 479 9.21 17.80 -27.25
C PRO A 479 9.14 18.13 -25.75
N VAL A 480 10.22 18.72 -25.22
CA VAL A 480 10.35 19.07 -23.80
C VAL A 480 10.78 20.54 -23.67
N VAL A 481 10.10 21.29 -22.80
CA VAL A 481 10.57 22.60 -22.33
C VAL A 481 10.88 22.50 -20.83
N ARG A 482 12.09 22.96 -20.44
CA ARG A 482 12.51 23.03 -19.04
C ARG A 482 12.44 24.45 -18.53
N LEU A 483 11.68 24.66 -17.46
CA LEU A 483 11.58 25.95 -16.77
C LEU A 483 12.63 26.00 -15.66
N ASP A 484 13.59 26.92 -15.78
CA ASP A 484 14.70 27.04 -14.83
C ASP A 484 14.59 28.29 -13.95
N LYS A 485 13.92 29.36 -14.41
CA LYS A 485 13.77 30.59 -13.64
C LYS A 485 12.67 30.47 -12.57
N VAL A 486 13.04 30.73 -11.32
CA VAL A 486 12.14 30.71 -10.16
C VAL A 486 11.58 32.12 -9.90
N PHE A 487 10.26 32.23 -9.80
CA PHE A 487 9.49 33.48 -9.67
C PHE A 487 8.78 33.64 -8.32
N ARG A 488 9.22 32.93 -7.27
CA ARG A 488 8.63 33.07 -5.93
C ARG A 488 8.78 34.51 -5.41
N GLN A 489 7.82 34.95 -4.58
CA GLN A 489 7.68 36.33 -4.11
C GLN A 489 8.94 36.91 -3.43
N ASN A 490 9.84 36.04 -2.93
CA ASN A 490 11.17 36.42 -2.45
C ASN A 490 12.24 36.04 -3.50
N ALA A 491 12.44 36.90 -4.51
CA ALA A 491 13.63 36.82 -5.34
C ALA A 491 14.87 36.89 -4.41
N GLY A 492 15.59 35.77 -4.27
CA GLY A 492 16.71 35.64 -3.32
C GLY A 492 16.44 34.79 -2.08
N SER A 493 15.32 34.07 -1.98
CA SER A 493 15.15 33.08 -0.89
C SER A 493 16.20 31.98 -0.98
N ARG A 494 16.87 31.70 0.14
CA ARG A 494 17.84 30.63 0.30
C ARG A 494 17.21 29.26 0.06
N ILE A 495 15.90 29.11 0.23
CA ILE A 495 15.17 27.86 -0.09
C ILE A 495 15.33 27.54 -1.59
N ALA A 496 15.07 28.51 -2.47
CA ALA A 496 15.17 28.32 -3.91
C ALA A 496 16.64 28.13 -4.35
N THR A 497 17.56 28.93 -3.79
CA THR A 497 19.00 28.78 -4.04
C THR A 497 19.50 27.40 -3.63
N ASN A 498 19.18 26.95 -2.42
CA ASN A 498 19.57 25.64 -1.92
C ASN A 498 18.90 24.50 -2.67
N ALA A 499 17.65 24.65 -3.12
CA ALA A 499 17.03 23.66 -4.00
C ALA A 499 17.82 23.46 -5.29
N LYS A 500 18.28 24.56 -5.91
CA LYS A 500 19.15 24.50 -7.09
C LYS A 500 20.51 23.87 -6.76
N LEU A 501 21.14 24.25 -5.66
CA LEU A 501 22.43 23.67 -5.22
C LEU A 501 22.32 22.16 -4.98
N ILE A 502 21.28 21.72 -4.28
CA ILE A 502 21.00 20.31 -3.98
C ILE A 502 20.78 19.51 -5.26
N ARG A 503 19.99 20.06 -6.21
CA ARG A 503 19.75 19.46 -7.52
C ARG A 503 21.07 19.19 -8.27
N HIS A 504 22.03 20.10 -8.16
CA HIS A 504 23.36 19.94 -8.77
C HIS A 504 24.38 19.20 -7.87
N GLY A 505 23.94 18.58 -6.77
CA GLY A 505 24.80 17.81 -5.88
C GLY A 505 25.75 18.66 -5.02
N ASN A 506 25.52 19.97 -4.92
CA ASN A 506 26.36 20.86 -4.13
C ASN A 506 25.95 20.84 -2.65
N VAL A 507 26.91 20.54 -1.77
CA VAL A 507 26.73 20.47 -0.31
C VAL A 507 26.95 21.81 0.40
N GLY A 508 27.53 22.80 -0.30
CA GLY A 508 27.76 24.16 0.19
C GLY A 508 26.49 24.99 0.16
N LEU A 509 25.53 24.63 1.01
CA LEU A 509 24.25 25.33 1.13
C LEU A 509 24.39 26.67 1.87
N GLU A 510 23.53 27.61 1.53
CA GLU A 510 23.42 28.91 2.19
C GLU A 510 22.46 28.82 3.38
N TYR A 511 22.83 29.44 4.50
CA TYR A 511 22.03 29.43 5.72
C TYR A 511 21.62 30.85 6.12
N GLY A 512 20.45 30.99 6.73
CA GLY A 512 19.88 32.25 7.18
C GLY A 512 18.54 32.04 7.86
N ASP A 513 17.75 33.10 8.02
CA ASP A 513 16.46 33.03 8.74
C ASP A 513 15.42 32.16 8.02
N ASP A 514 15.45 32.15 6.68
CA ASP A 514 14.54 31.39 5.82
C ASP A 514 15.01 29.94 5.56
N PHE A 515 16.28 29.62 5.82
CA PHE A 515 16.82 28.27 5.65
C PHE A 515 17.86 27.93 6.73
N GLN A 516 17.53 27.01 7.63
CA GLN A 516 18.34 26.66 8.80
C GLN A 516 18.72 25.18 8.83
N PHE A 517 19.88 24.88 9.40
CA PHE A 517 20.31 23.52 9.72
C PHE A 517 20.73 23.45 11.19
N ILE A 518 20.12 22.55 11.95
CA ILE A 518 20.43 22.32 13.36
C ILE A 518 21.03 20.91 13.51
N ASN A 519 22.32 20.87 13.86
CA ASN A 519 23.03 19.60 14.03
C ASN A 519 22.60 18.91 15.33
N SER A 520 21.91 17.77 15.21
CA SER A 520 21.43 16.96 16.35
C SER A 520 21.54 15.46 16.02
N PRO A 521 22.68 14.80 16.34
CA PRO A 521 22.96 13.42 15.94
C PRO A 521 22.28 12.37 16.83
N ARG A 522 21.89 12.71 18.06
CA ARG A 522 21.23 11.77 18.96
C ARG A 522 19.73 11.80 18.72
N LEU A 523 19.14 10.65 18.39
CA LEU A 523 17.72 10.54 18.05
C LEU A 523 16.79 11.13 19.12
N SER A 524 17.04 10.83 20.39
CA SER A 524 16.22 11.32 21.52
C SER A 524 16.24 12.84 21.65
N ASP A 525 17.42 13.46 21.50
CA ASP A 525 17.60 14.90 21.64
C ASP A 525 17.03 15.63 20.42
N SER A 526 17.23 15.03 19.23
CA SER A 526 16.62 15.49 17.99
C SER A 526 15.09 15.45 18.05
N ALA A 527 14.49 14.39 18.59
CA ALA A 527 13.04 14.29 18.71
C ALA A 527 12.45 15.39 19.59
N LYS A 528 13.06 15.65 20.76
CA LYS A 528 12.66 16.75 21.66
C LYS A 528 12.78 18.12 20.98
N LEU A 529 13.92 18.38 20.36
CA LEU A 529 14.18 19.62 19.63
C LEU A 529 13.17 19.85 18.50
N ILE A 530 12.85 18.80 17.74
CA ILE A 530 11.86 18.86 16.65
C ILE A 530 10.47 19.21 17.20
N VAL A 531 10.06 18.62 18.32
CA VAL A 531 8.78 18.93 18.97
C VAL A 531 8.74 20.39 19.41
N ASP A 532 9.76 20.87 20.09
CA ASP A 532 9.85 22.27 20.55
C ASP A 532 9.83 23.26 19.38
N LEU A 533 10.55 22.93 18.30
CA LEU A 533 10.56 23.73 17.08
C LEU A 533 9.20 23.74 16.40
N TYR A 534 8.53 22.58 16.31
CA TYR A 534 7.20 22.48 15.73
C TYR A 534 6.20 23.36 16.47
N LEU A 535 6.18 23.30 17.81
CA LEU A 535 5.30 24.14 18.63
C LEU A 535 5.52 25.63 18.34
N ARG A 536 6.77 26.09 18.35
CA ARG A 536 7.13 27.49 18.05
C ARG A 536 6.70 27.92 16.65
N GLU A 537 6.91 27.08 15.64
CA GLU A 537 6.49 27.38 14.27
C GLU A 537 4.96 27.38 14.15
N THR A 538 4.26 26.49 14.85
CA THR A 538 2.79 26.45 14.84
C THR A 538 2.14 27.62 15.58
N GLU A 539 2.79 28.18 16.60
CA GLU A 539 2.35 29.43 17.24
C GLU A 539 2.40 30.60 16.25
N LYS A 540 3.41 30.62 15.36
CA LYS A 540 3.59 31.69 14.37
C LYS A 540 2.69 31.52 13.14
N TYR A 541 2.61 30.32 12.59
CA TYR A 541 1.99 30.06 11.29
C TYR A 541 0.65 29.31 11.37
N GLY A 542 0.32 28.72 12.52
CA GLY A 542 -0.79 27.80 12.67
C GLY A 542 -0.45 26.37 12.24
N VAL A 543 -1.13 25.39 12.84
CA VAL A 543 -0.86 23.95 12.67
C VAL A 543 -0.99 23.48 11.21
N ASP A 544 -1.86 24.10 10.41
CA ASP A 544 -2.05 23.74 9.00
C ASP A 544 -0.96 24.26 8.06
N ASN A 545 -0.24 25.30 8.47
CA ASN A 545 0.81 25.93 7.66
C ASN A 545 2.22 25.45 8.02
N VAL A 546 2.34 24.52 8.98
CA VAL A 546 3.61 23.91 9.39
C VAL A 546 3.59 22.42 9.08
N ALA A 547 4.60 21.96 8.35
CA ALA A 547 4.81 20.53 8.10
C ALA A 547 6.05 20.01 8.82
N LEU A 548 5.90 18.91 9.54
CA LEU A 548 7.01 18.09 10.00
C LEU A 548 7.16 16.88 9.08
N LEU A 549 8.28 16.84 8.35
CA LEU A 549 8.59 15.82 7.36
C LEU A 549 9.74 14.94 7.82
N THR A 550 9.57 13.62 7.69
CA THR A 550 10.62 12.65 8.01
C THR A 550 10.73 11.58 6.91
N PRO A 551 11.95 11.07 6.59
CA PRO A 551 12.13 9.99 5.63
C PRO A 551 11.49 8.67 6.04
N TYR A 552 11.27 8.46 7.35
CA TYR A 552 11.00 7.13 7.90
C TYR A 552 9.79 7.11 8.84
N ARG A 553 8.96 6.06 8.74
CA ARG A 553 7.65 6.00 9.45
C ARG A 553 7.76 5.45 10.88
N GLN A 554 8.54 4.39 11.12
CA GLN A 554 8.54 3.64 12.39
C GLN A 554 9.96 3.31 12.85
N LYS A 555 10.13 2.61 13.98
CA LYS A 555 11.41 2.06 14.51
C LYS A 555 12.43 3.06 15.07
N THR A 556 12.15 4.36 15.03
CA THR A 556 13.02 5.39 15.63
C THR A 556 12.20 6.45 16.34
N GLU A 557 12.77 7.09 17.37
CA GLU A 557 12.15 8.21 18.11
C GLU A 557 11.84 9.43 17.22
N THR A 558 12.56 9.59 16.10
CA THR A 558 12.34 10.64 15.08
C THR A 558 11.52 10.15 13.87
N GLY A 559 10.85 8.99 14.00
CA GLY A 559 9.95 8.47 12.98
C GLY A 559 8.56 9.11 13.08
N VAL A 560 7.76 9.03 12.01
CA VAL A 560 6.41 9.62 11.95
C VAL A 560 5.57 9.23 13.16
N ASN A 561 5.49 7.93 13.49
CA ASN A 561 4.60 7.44 14.54
C ASN A 561 4.97 8.02 15.92
N ALA A 562 6.26 7.95 16.28
CA ALA A 562 6.76 8.46 17.57
C ALA A 562 6.60 10.00 17.67
N LEU A 563 6.92 10.72 16.60
CA LEU A 563 6.77 12.18 16.55
C LEU A 563 5.30 12.61 16.63
N ASN A 564 4.39 11.90 15.94
CA ASN A 564 2.96 12.18 16.01
C ASN A 564 2.41 12.01 17.43
N GLU A 565 2.80 10.94 18.13
CA GLU A 565 2.40 10.71 19.52
C GLU A 565 2.91 11.84 20.44
N HIS A 566 4.20 12.19 20.33
CA HIS A 566 4.78 13.27 21.13
C HIS A 566 4.14 14.63 20.83
N LEU A 567 3.88 14.93 19.55
CA LEU A 567 3.25 16.17 19.14
C LEU A 567 1.80 16.26 19.60
N ARG A 568 1.02 15.18 19.51
CA ARG A 568 -0.37 15.17 19.99
C ARG A 568 -0.45 15.57 21.46
N GLU A 569 0.41 14.99 22.30
CA GLU A 569 0.41 15.30 23.75
C GLU A 569 0.74 16.76 24.06
N LYS A 570 1.38 17.49 23.13
CA LYS A 570 1.72 18.91 23.31
C LYS A 570 0.73 19.85 22.62
N VAL A 571 0.33 19.54 21.39
CA VAL A 571 -0.56 20.37 20.56
C VAL A 571 -2.02 20.20 20.97
N ASN A 572 -2.43 18.98 21.32
CA ASN A 572 -3.79 18.67 21.77
C ASN A 572 -3.75 17.87 23.08
N PRO A 573 -3.33 18.45 24.22
CA PRO A 573 -3.17 17.73 25.48
C PRO A 573 -4.49 17.10 25.98
N PRO A 574 -4.41 16.02 26.80
CA PRO A 574 -5.57 15.34 27.35
C PRO A 574 -6.36 16.28 28.25
N ASP A 575 -7.69 16.22 28.12
CA ASP A 575 -8.63 17.03 28.89
C ASP A 575 -9.90 16.20 29.16
N ALA A 576 -10.52 16.36 30.33
CA ALA A 576 -11.72 15.62 30.69
C ALA A 576 -12.91 15.89 29.73
N GLN A 577 -12.92 17.04 29.05
CA GLN A 577 -13.93 17.42 28.06
C GLN A 577 -13.63 16.91 26.64
N LYS A 578 -12.47 16.27 26.41
CA LYS A 578 -12.07 15.74 25.12
C LYS A 578 -12.14 14.22 25.15
N PRO A 579 -13.21 13.60 24.61
CA PRO A 579 -13.29 12.16 24.53
C PRO A 579 -12.12 11.59 23.70
N GLU A 580 -11.71 10.37 24.04
CA GLU A 580 -10.64 9.62 23.38
C GLU A 580 -11.12 8.23 23.00
N VAL A 581 -10.60 7.68 21.91
CA VAL A 581 -10.77 6.27 21.51
C VAL A 581 -9.40 5.63 21.25
N VAL A 582 -9.26 4.36 21.63
CA VAL A 582 -8.07 3.56 21.38
C VAL A 582 -8.42 2.47 20.36
N PHE A 583 -7.62 2.37 19.31
CA PHE A 583 -7.76 1.37 18.25
C PHE A 583 -6.41 0.71 17.99
N GLY A 584 -6.27 -0.56 18.38
CA GLY A 584 -4.98 -1.26 18.42
C GLY A 584 -3.98 -0.50 19.31
N ASN A 585 -2.86 -0.08 18.72
CA ASN A 585 -1.83 0.73 19.40
C ASN A 585 -2.02 2.24 19.21
N ARG A 586 -3.02 2.68 18.44
CA ARG A 586 -3.26 4.09 18.15
C ARG A 586 -4.31 4.66 19.10
N LYS A 587 -4.14 5.93 19.45
CA LYS A 587 -5.10 6.68 20.24
C LYS A 587 -5.51 7.93 19.46
N PHE A 588 -6.81 8.19 19.44
CA PHE A 588 -7.41 9.36 18.79
C PHE A 588 -8.20 10.16 19.83
N ARG A 589 -8.07 11.47 19.77
CA ARG A 589 -8.69 12.43 20.70
C ARG A 589 -9.49 13.45 19.93
N CYS A 590 -10.60 13.91 20.50
CA CYS A 590 -11.33 15.04 19.96
C CYS A 590 -10.39 16.26 19.79
N GLY A 591 -10.39 16.88 18.61
CA GLY A 591 -9.46 17.94 18.22
C GLY A 591 -8.16 17.47 17.53
N ASP A 592 -7.92 16.16 17.42
CA ASP A 592 -6.72 15.66 16.75
C ASP A 592 -6.72 16.00 15.27
N LYS A 593 -5.55 16.41 14.78
CA LYS A 593 -5.24 16.47 13.36
C LYS A 593 -4.96 15.05 12.86
N VAL A 594 -5.75 14.57 11.91
CA VAL A 594 -5.65 13.22 11.35
C VAL A 594 -5.40 13.25 9.85
N MET A 595 -4.87 12.16 9.32
CA MET A 595 -4.64 11.92 7.91
C MET A 595 -5.36 10.64 7.48
N GLN A 596 -6.12 10.72 6.38
CA GLN A 596 -6.68 9.55 5.72
C GLN A 596 -5.56 8.75 5.04
N ILE A 597 -5.48 7.44 5.25
CA ILE A 597 -4.42 6.59 4.67
C ILE A 597 -4.88 5.64 3.56
N LYS A 598 -6.20 5.53 3.32
CA LYS A 598 -6.82 4.77 2.21
C LYS A 598 -7.89 5.64 1.53
N ASN A 599 -8.15 5.48 0.24
CA ASN A 599 -9.26 6.19 -0.40
C ASN A 599 -10.59 5.69 0.15
N HIS A 600 -11.54 6.59 0.41
CA HIS A 600 -12.89 6.26 0.85
C HIS A 600 -13.87 7.37 0.45
N ASP A 601 -14.87 7.04 -0.38
CA ASP A 601 -15.81 7.98 -0.98
C ASP A 601 -15.10 9.20 -1.64
N ASP A 602 -15.38 10.41 -1.15
CA ASP A 602 -14.84 11.71 -1.56
C ASP A 602 -13.60 12.16 -0.74
N VAL A 603 -13.09 11.30 0.15
CA VAL A 603 -11.85 11.53 0.91
C VAL A 603 -10.74 10.65 0.35
N ASN A 604 -9.64 11.30 -0.03
CA ASN A 604 -8.51 10.62 -0.66
C ASN A 604 -7.39 10.31 0.33
N ASN A 605 -6.61 9.29 0.00
CA ASN A 605 -5.37 8.98 0.70
C ASN A 605 -4.44 10.20 0.74
N GLY A 606 -4.08 10.59 1.94
CA GLY A 606 -3.28 11.75 2.24
C GLY A 606 -4.10 12.95 2.71
N ASP A 607 -5.42 13.03 2.55
CA ASP A 607 -6.22 14.16 3.01
C ASP A 607 -6.08 14.39 4.52
N ILE A 608 -5.91 15.65 4.94
CA ILE A 608 -5.89 16.04 6.36
C ILE A 608 -7.32 16.36 6.78
N GLY A 609 -7.69 15.91 7.98
CA GLY A 609 -8.91 16.33 8.67
C GLY A 609 -8.69 16.54 10.16
N TYR A 610 -9.76 16.95 10.84
CA TYR A 610 -9.80 17.17 12.28
C TYR A 610 -10.92 16.36 12.91
N ILE A 611 -10.62 15.65 14.00
CA ILE A 611 -11.66 14.98 14.77
C ILE A 611 -12.52 16.03 15.47
N ARG A 612 -13.80 16.13 15.12
CA ARG A 612 -14.74 17.09 15.71
C ARG A 612 -15.51 16.52 16.88
N LYS A 613 -15.79 15.22 16.85
CA LYS A 613 -16.62 14.55 17.84
C LYS A 613 -16.30 13.07 17.90
N ILE A 614 -16.36 12.51 19.10
CA ILE A 614 -16.33 11.06 19.33
C ILE A 614 -17.55 10.74 20.18
N ILE A 615 -18.40 9.85 19.66
CA ILE A 615 -19.63 9.41 20.31
C ILE A 615 -19.46 7.95 20.72
N ARG A 616 -19.86 7.64 21.95
CA ARG A 616 -19.91 6.27 22.48
C ARG A 616 -21.33 5.93 22.87
N ILE A 617 -21.88 4.86 22.30
CA ILE A 617 -23.20 4.33 22.61
C ILE A 617 -23.04 2.85 22.91
N GLY A 618 -23.09 2.46 24.19
CA GLY A 618 -22.76 1.10 24.61
C GLY A 618 -21.30 0.77 24.31
N ASP A 619 -21.07 -0.34 23.60
CA ASP A 619 -19.74 -0.76 23.14
C ASP A 619 -19.34 -0.13 21.78
N ASP A 620 -20.27 0.52 21.09
CA ASP A 620 -20.01 1.14 19.78
C ASP A 620 -19.41 2.53 19.93
N THR A 621 -18.32 2.78 19.18
CA THR A 621 -17.68 4.10 19.09
C THR A 621 -17.70 4.60 17.66
N THR A 622 -18.19 5.83 17.47
CA THR A 622 -18.22 6.56 16.19
C THR A 622 -17.38 7.83 16.29
N VAL A 623 -16.49 8.04 15.32
CA VAL A 623 -15.60 9.20 15.21
C VAL A 623 -16.01 10.06 14.03
N HIS A 624 -16.29 11.34 14.27
CA HIS A 624 -16.62 12.30 13.22
C HIS A 624 -15.39 13.14 12.87
N VAL A 625 -14.96 13.07 11.61
CA VAL A 625 -13.80 13.79 11.08
C VAL A 625 -14.24 14.81 10.05
N ASP A 626 -13.74 16.03 10.20
CA ASP A 626 -13.93 17.14 9.27
C ASP A 626 -12.71 17.27 8.37
N PHE A 627 -12.85 16.96 7.09
CA PHE A 627 -11.78 17.11 6.10
C PHE A 627 -11.79 18.48 5.41
N GLY A 628 -12.65 19.42 5.84
CA GLY A 628 -12.85 20.72 5.21
C GLY A 628 -13.77 20.66 3.99
N ASP A 629 -14.21 21.84 3.54
CA ASP A 629 -15.10 22.02 2.37
C ASP A 629 -16.42 21.23 2.46
N GLY A 630 -16.98 21.10 3.66
CA GLY A 630 -18.24 20.37 3.91
C GLY A 630 -18.09 18.84 3.95
N ARG A 631 -16.88 18.31 3.85
CA ARG A 631 -16.60 16.87 3.84
C ARG A 631 -16.48 16.31 5.25
N MET A 632 -17.63 16.11 5.90
CA MET A 632 -17.75 15.44 7.18
C MET A 632 -17.88 13.93 6.97
N LYS A 633 -17.06 13.14 7.67
CA LYS A 633 -17.10 11.67 7.61
C LYS A 633 -17.21 11.03 8.97
N GLU A 634 -17.90 9.90 9.00
CA GLU A 634 -18.12 9.10 10.20
C GLU A 634 -17.35 7.79 10.06
N TYR A 635 -16.58 7.45 11.08
CA TYR A 635 -15.80 6.21 11.15
C TYR A 635 -16.29 5.42 12.35
N ASP A 636 -16.74 4.20 12.10
CA ASP A 636 -16.95 3.23 13.16
C ASP A 636 -15.61 2.63 13.63
N SER A 637 -15.66 1.73 14.60
CA SER A 637 -14.44 1.12 15.15
C SER A 637 -13.63 0.32 14.11
N SER A 638 -14.25 -0.19 13.05
CA SER A 638 -13.55 -0.92 11.99
C SER A 638 -12.85 0.01 11.01
N GLY A 639 -13.49 1.14 10.67
CA GLY A 639 -12.97 2.14 9.74
C GLY A 639 -11.84 3.02 10.31
N LEU A 640 -11.55 2.94 11.62
CA LEU A 640 -10.41 3.63 12.23
C LEU A 640 -9.06 3.14 11.69
N ASP A 641 -9.00 1.97 11.06
CA ASP A 641 -7.80 1.48 10.38
C ASP A 641 -7.37 2.41 9.21
N MET A 642 -8.32 3.17 8.64
CA MET A 642 -8.12 4.12 7.55
C MET A 642 -7.56 5.47 8.00
N LEU A 643 -7.42 5.71 9.31
CA LEU A 643 -6.92 6.97 9.86
C LEU A 643 -5.56 6.81 10.55
N ASP A 644 -4.74 7.85 10.44
CA ASP A 644 -3.51 8.02 11.23
C ASP A 644 -3.42 9.48 11.74
N LEU A 645 -2.51 9.75 12.67
CA LEU A 645 -2.25 11.13 13.11
C LEU A 645 -1.56 11.94 12.01
N GLY A 646 -1.90 13.23 11.91
CA GLY A 646 -1.53 14.11 10.79
C GLY A 646 -0.58 15.27 11.16
N TYR A 647 0.09 15.24 12.32
CA TYR A 647 1.03 16.30 12.74
C TYR A 647 2.40 16.18 12.05
N ALA A 648 2.90 14.94 11.95
CA ALA A 648 4.08 14.55 11.21
C ALA A 648 3.69 13.65 10.04
N SER A 649 4.45 13.72 8.94
CA SER A 649 4.22 12.87 7.76
C SER A 649 5.53 12.45 7.10
N THR A 650 5.45 11.45 6.24
CA THR A 650 6.60 11.10 5.39
C THR A 650 6.74 12.11 4.26
N ILE A 651 7.98 12.29 3.76
CA ILE A 651 8.25 13.19 2.62
C ILE A 651 7.45 12.78 1.36
N HIS A 652 7.27 11.47 1.12
CA HIS A 652 6.45 10.99 0.01
C HIS A 652 4.99 11.45 0.11
N LYS A 653 4.41 11.44 1.32
CA LYS A 653 3.02 11.86 1.56
C LYS A 653 2.81 13.37 1.46
N SER A 654 3.88 14.18 1.43
CA SER A 654 3.77 15.63 1.27
C SER A 654 3.89 16.12 -0.17
N GLN A 655 4.09 15.22 -1.15
CA GLN A 655 4.06 15.56 -2.58
C GLN A 655 2.74 16.26 -2.96
N GLY A 656 2.82 17.22 -3.88
CA GLY A 656 1.70 18.09 -4.26
C GLY A 656 1.29 19.15 -3.22
N SER A 657 1.79 19.10 -1.98
CA SER A 657 1.45 20.07 -0.91
C SER A 657 2.54 21.14 -0.75
N GLU A 658 2.19 22.30 -0.20
CA GLU A 658 3.14 23.35 0.20
C GLU A 658 2.72 23.99 1.52
N TYR A 659 3.71 24.39 2.33
CA TYR A 659 3.53 24.89 3.69
C TYR A 659 4.33 26.18 3.89
N GLN A 660 3.93 27.04 4.83
CA GLN A 660 4.70 28.25 5.14
C GLN A 660 6.03 27.90 5.80
N SER A 661 6.00 26.99 6.78
CA SER A 661 7.19 26.49 7.45
C SER A 661 7.30 24.98 7.34
N VAL A 662 8.50 24.48 7.04
CA VAL A 662 8.80 23.04 6.94
C VAL A 662 9.96 22.67 7.83
N ILE A 663 9.72 21.71 8.70
CA ILE A 663 10.73 21.09 9.55
C ILE A 663 11.05 19.71 8.96
N ILE A 664 12.33 19.43 8.73
CA ILE A 664 12.78 18.19 8.09
C ILE A 664 13.71 17.45 9.04
N ASN A 665 13.36 16.22 9.40
CA ASN A 665 14.25 15.33 10.15
C ASN A 665 15.18 14.56 9.19
N LEU A 666 16.50 14.58 9.42
CA LEU A 666 17.47 13.78 8.66
C LEU A 666 18.48 13.08 9.58
N GLN A 667 18.39 11.76 9.69
CA GLN A 667 19.25 10.96 10.56
C GLN A 667 19.99 9.89 9.74
N CYS A 668 21.25 9.56 10.09
CA CYS A 668 21.98 8.48 9.41
C CYS A 668 21.32 7.11 9.66
N ALA A 669 20.57 6.97 10.75
CA ALA A 669 19.69 5.84 11.01
C ALA A 669 18.68 5.57 9.88
N HIS A 670 18.39 6.58 9.04
CA HIS A 670 17.47 6.50 7.90
C HIS A 670 18.19 6.41 6.54
N SER A 671 19.50 6.15 6.54
CA SER A 671 20.39 6.19 5.36
C SER A 671 19.85 5.49 4.10
N ILE A 672 19.11 4.40 4.26
CA ILE A 672 18.49 3.66 3.15
C ILE A 672 17.60 4.56 2.28
N MET A 673 16.85 5.47 2.90
CA MET A 673 15.93 6.40 2.21
C MET A 673 16.61 7.70 1.77
N LEU A 674 17.79 8.02 2.28
CA LEU A 674 18.45 9.31 2.06
C LEU A 674 18.95 9.44 0.62
N THR A 675 18.21 10.16 -0.22
CA THR A 675 18.56 10.42 -1.62
C THR A 675 18.36 11.88 -2.00
N ARG A 676 18.93 12.29 -3.14
CA ARG A 676 18.84 13.68 -3.60
C ARG A 676 17.39 14.09 -3.90
N PRO A 677 16.59 13.30 -4.64
CA PRO A 677 15.20 13.64 -4.89
C PRO A 677 14.37 13.75 -3.60
N LEU A 678 14.65 12.92 -2.58
CA LEU A 678 13.97 12.98 -1.29
C LEU A 678 14.17 14.34 -0.61
N ILE A 679 15.44 14.77 -0.44
CA ILE A 679 15.72 16.03 0.24
C ILE A 679 15.27 17.23 -0.60
N TYR A 680 15.45 17.18 -1.92
CA TYR A 680 14.95 18.20 -2.85
C TYR A 680 13.42 18.37 -2.72
N THR A 681 12.68 17.26 -2.72
CA THR A 681 11.22 17.28 -2.54
C THR A 681 10.83 17.88 -1.19
N ALA A 682 11.51 17.49 -0.11
CA ALA A 682 11.22 17.97 1.23
C ALA A 682 11.41 19.50 1.38
N ILE A 683 12.54 20.05 0.93
CA ILE A 683 12.83 21.49 1.07
C ILE A 683 11.91 22.36 0.22
N THR A 684 11.51 21.86 -0.95
CA THR A 684 10.64 22.61 -1.87
C THR A 684 9.19 22.71 -1.41
N ARG A 685 8.80 21.91 -0.39
CA ARG A 685 7.50 22.05 0.27
C ARG A 685 7.39 23.37 1.05
N GLY A 686 8.49 23.99 1.47
CA GLY A 686 8.48 25.22 2.26
C GLY A 686 8.38 26.47 1.39
N LYS A 687 7.52 27.42 1.77
CA LYS A 687 7.33 28.72 1.10
C LYS A 687 8.16 29.83 1.72
N GLU A 688 8.15 29.94 3.06
CA GLU A 688 8.83 31.01 3.79
C GLU A 688 10.02 30.52 4.61
N ARG A 689 9.90 29.37 5.27
CA ARG A 689 10.94 28.84 6.17
C ARG A 689 11.15 27.34 6.00
N VAL A 690 12.42 26.94 5.98
CA VAL A 690 12.82 25.52 6.03
C VAL A 690 13.85 25.33 7.13
N THR A 691 13.61 24.40 8.05
CA THR A 691 14.57 24.02 9.09
C THR A 691 14.87 22.53 9.02
N ILE A 692 16.12 22.18 8.77
CA ILE A 692 16.59 20.79 8.78
C ILE A 692 17.16 20.48 10.16
N VAL A 693 16.69 19.43 10.81
CA VAL A 693 17.19 18.95 12.11
C VAL A 693 17.75 17.55 11.94
N GLY A 694 18.98 17.33 12.39
CA GLY A 694 19.60 16.01 12.42
C GLY A 694 21.09 16.03 12.11
N GLU A 695 21.58 15.06 11.36
CA GLU A 695 23.01 14.89 11.11
C GLU A 695 23.49 15.56 9.84
N LYS A 696 24.59 16.34 9.93
CA LYS A 696 25.21 16.94 8.74
C LYS A 696 25.66 15.87 7.75
N ARG A 697 26.12 14.73 8.27
CA ARG A 697 26.48 13.55 7.47
C ARG A 697 25.30 13.01 6.67
N ALA A 698 24.11 12.91 7.28
CA ALA A 698 22.89 12.48 6.61
C ALA A 698 22.53 13.42 5.46
N LEU A 699 22.60 14.74 5.68
CA LEU A 699 22.38 15.74 4.62
C LEU A 699 23.35 15.55 3.44
N CYS A 700 24.65 15.37 3.72
CA CYS A 700 25.66 15.14 2.68
C CYS A 700 25.42 13.84 1.91
N ILE A 701 25.02 12.76 2.60
CA ILE A 701 24.65 11.49 1.96
C ILE A 701 23.47 11.72 1.01
N SER A 702 22.40 12.37 1.47
CA SER A 702 21.23 12.66 0.65
C SER A 702 21.60 13.43 -0.61
N ILE A 703 22.39 14.51 -0.51
CA ILE A 703 22.75 15.35 -1.66
C ILE A 703 23.59 14.60 -2.70
N LYS A 704 24.51 13.73 -2.25
CA LYS A 704 25.43 13.01 -3.14
C LYS A 704 24.82 11.76 -3.77
N ARG A 705 23.83 11.13 -3.12
CA ARG A 705 23.27 9.85 -3.55
C ARG A 705 22.26 10.04 -4.68
N THR A 706 22.61 9.56 -5.87
CA THR A 706 21.78 9.59 -7.09
C THR A 706 21.22 8.23 -7.47
N ASP A 707 21.39 7.19 -6.65
CA ASP A 707 21.00 5.82 -7.00
C ASP A 707 19.52 5.67 -7.37
N THR A 708 18.62 6.51 -6.82
CA THR A 708 17.19 6.56 -7.18
C THR A 708 16.92 7.10 -8.59
N GLU A 709 17.88 7.78 -9.22
CA GLU A 709 17.81 8.19 -10.63
C GLU A 709 18.01 6.97 -11.56
N LYS A 710 18.53 5.84 -11.05
CA LYS A 710 18.76 4.61 -11.83
C LYS A 710 17.74 3.52 -11.50
N ARG A 711 16.46 3.81 -11.73
CA ARG A 711 15.44 2.75 -11.78
C ARG A 711 15.73 1.84 -12.97
N GLY A 712 15.49 0.54 -12.79
CA GLY A 712 15.71 -0.43 -13.85
C GLY A 712 14.55 -0.34 -14.83
N THR A 713 14.73 0.34 -15.95
CA THR A 713 13.74 0.46 -17.02
C THR A 713 14.50 0.71 -18.33
N CYS A 714 13.90 0.31 -19.45
CA CYS A 714 14.43 0.60 -20.78
C CYS A 714 13.43 1.40 -21.62
N LEU A 715 12.48 2.11 -20.99
CA LEU A 715 11.45 2.86 -21.69
C LEU A 715 12.06 3.88 -22.67
N ALA A 716 13.07 4.65 -22.26
CA ALA A 716 13.75 5.60 -23.15
C ALA A 716 14.32 4.92 -24.39
N LYS A 717 14.95 3.75 -24.21
CA LYS A 717 15.55 2.98 -25.30
C LYS A 717 14.51 2.35 -26.22
N ARG A 718 13.36 1.95 -25.68
CA ARG A 718 12.23 1.44 -26.48
C ARG A 718 11.63 2.54 -27.34
N LEU A 719 11.43 3.73 -26.77
CA LEU A 719 10.97 4.90 -27.51
C LEU A 719 11.95 5.25 -28.65
N GLN A 720 13.25 5.27 -28.37
CA GLN A 720 14.29 5.48 -29.38
C GLN A 720 14.30 4.42 -30.49
N GLY A 721 13.96 3.17 -30.17
CA GLY A 721 13.87 2.09 -31.16
C GLY A 721 12.60 2.13 -32.01
N LEU A 722 11.56 2.83 -31.55
CA LEU A 722 10.30 3.01 -32.27
C LEU A 722 10.27 4.29 -33.14
N ALA A 723 10.95 5.34 -32.68
CA ALA A 723 11.14 6.63 -33.36
C ALA A 723 11.93 6.47 -34.66
#